data_AF-A0A953LJ25-F1
#
_entry.id   AF-A0A953LJ25-F1
#
_cell.length_a   1.000
_cell.length_b   1.000
_cell.length_c   1.000
_cell.angle_alpha   90.00
_cell.angle_beta   90.00
_cell.angle_gamma   90.00
#
_symmetry.space_group_name_H-M   'P 1'
#
loop_
_entity.id
_entity.type
_entity.pdbx_description
1 polymer ?
#
loop_
_entity_poly.entity_id
_entity_poly.type
_entity_poly.pdbx_seq_one_letter_code
_entity_poly.pdbx_strand_id
1 'polypeptide(L)'
;MSPQSDWLSLIDVAGLPPQVQSFLAGARPVRVVVNRRRRTVALHLASPVRLPLDDRPTLARAVAEQCLGGLAASVTVVPVRDPDPQADASERVGEAWPEVLLQLKQALPLVNGLLDRAEWRVEAATLVVELPTAAQAEVVEHRGVVPVLERLIRQETGCSLQVRVTARPVPRAERVEPPTTVPDDPFADAEEEVPLPPEPIPEEPAFADEYFEQWMQRQSAFGKKEAAAAPPPSEGVLKGRAIPADAPVRSIRTITEEENKVVIEGEVVGLDTRDLKSGRQLIAFGVCDLLRSEPGEFGDTLPVKLFRDPQKDPDYLAVLKNGTWVKVRGNVQLDKFSGELTMLADDVVVGKRPTREDTYEGPMKRVELHAHTTMSAMDALIDPAELVKTAVRWGHKAVAITDHGVVQAFPAASHVKVPDDFRVIYGCELFLVDDGTAVVQRPPKDVPLAGAEFVVLDIETTGFSPIGDDIIELGAVRCRGGEIVDSFQSFVRPTKPVPPEVQKLTNITPDMLEGAPAAAEALRAFFQFVGDAIVVAHNAQFDYSFLRYHRQKYLGEEFANPVLDTLTLARAVLPHMRSHSLAALTKELQVPLVDHHRADADAKTAAMVLMKLLERAEGVETVADLNRLTKGINVEQLRPYHTTVLVKTQAGMKNLYKLISLSHIEYFNRTPRVPRSELEKHREGLLVGSSTYGGQLFDALIRGVPDEELEQMASWYDYLEILPRDCLAFLLESGQVNSEEQLLSLNRRIYELGKKLGKPVCAVSDAHFLDPHQQVFRRILKHGIGFRDEYDRPFYLRTTQEMLDEFAYLGEQAAYEVVVENPNAIAAQIEKVKVVPDKLHPPVLEGSVEETRRLSWEKVKRVYGDPVPEKIAQRLEKELNAIIGNGFAVSYYISHLLVKKSMELGYLVGSRGSVGSSFVAWAMDITEVNALPPHYICPQCKYLEWHDDGKTGSGFDLPRKDCPRCG
;
A
#
# COMPACT_ATOMS: atom_id res chain seq x y z
N MET A 1 1.78 20.15 -49.89
CA MET A 1 2.10 18.77 -49.49
C MET A 1 2.20 17.98 -50.76
N SER A 2 3.33 17.30 -50.99
CA SER A 2 3.44 16.37 -52.11
C SER A 2 2.46 15.19 -51.90
N PRO A 3 1.85 14.65 -52.96
CA PRO A 3 1.11 13.39 -52.92
C PRO A 3 1.82 12.32 -52.07
N GLN A 4 1.06 11.44 -51.40
CA GLN A 4 1.65 10.36 -50.58
C GLN A 4 2.68 9.52 -51.35
N SER A 5 2.50 9.35 -52.67
CA SER A 5 3.43 8.65 -53.57
C SER A 5 4.83 9.28 -53.65
N ASP A 6 4.96 10.58 -53.41
CA ASP A 6 6.21 11.32 -53.63
C ASP A 6 7.14 11.26 -52.41
N TRP A 7 6.65 10.77 -51.27
CA TRP A 7 7.44 10.67 -50.04
C TRP A 7 8.51 9.58 -50.12
N LEU A 8 8.25 8.47 -50.83
CA LEU A 8 9.27 7.44 -51.01
C LEU A 8 10.34 7.83 -52.03
N SER A 9 9.97 8.49 -53.11
CA SER A 9 10.97 9.00 -54.06
C SER A 9 11.89 10.05 -53.40
N LEU A 10 11.38 10.82 -52.43
CA LEU A 10 12.19 11.70 -51.57
C LEU A 10 13.15 10.94 -50.64
N ILE A 11 12.73 9.78 -50.13
CA ILE A 11 13.54 8.93 -49.23
C ILE A 11 14.59 8.13 -50.01
N ASP A 12 14.27 7.64 -51.21
CA ASP A 12 15.18 6.90 -52.10
C ASP A 12 16.33 7.78 -52.63
N VAL A 13 16.07 9.08 -52.85
CA VAL A 13 17.06 10.04 -53.37
C VAL A 13 17.95 10.63 -52.25
N ALA A 14 17.66 10.34 -50.98
CA ALA A 14 18.26 11.00 -49.83
C ALA A 14 19.71 10.58 -49.50
N GLY A 15 20.16 9.41 -49.95
CA GLY A 15 21.50 8.89 -49.62
C GLY A 15 21.57 8.25 -48.23
N LEU A 16 20.58 7.40 -47.91
CA LEU A 16 20.52 6.62 -46.67
C LEU A 16 21.63 5.56 -46.57
N PRO A 17 22.04 5.14 -45.36
CA PRO A 17 22.99 4.04 -45.17
C PRO A 17 22.52 2.74 -45.87
N PRO A 18 23.43 1.91 -46.43
CA PRO A 18 23.06 0.70 -47.19
C PRO A 18 22.17 -0.29 -46.42
N GLN A 19 22.41 -0.43 -45.11
CA GLN A 19 21.60 -1.25 -44.21
C GLN A 19 20.14 -0.76 -44.18
N VAL A 20 19.93 0.56 -44.14
CA VAL A 20 18.60 1.19 -44.09
C VAL A 20 17.90 1.15 -45.45
N GLN A 21 18.64 1.29 -46.55
CA GLN A 21 18.10 1.16 -47.91
C GLN A 21 17.52 -0.24 -48.16
N SER A 22 18.13 -1.29 -47.61
CA SER A 22 17.64 -2.66 -47.77
C SER A 22 16.25 -2.89 -47.13
N PHE A 23 15.94 -2.21 -46.02
CA PHE A 23 14.63 -2.30 -45.34
C PHE A 23 13.50 -1.56 -46.07
N LEU A 24 13.86 -0.55 -46.87
CA LEU A 24 12.92 0.24 -47.66
C LEU A 24 12.64 -0.39 -49.03
N ALA A 25 13.38 -1.43 -49.40
CA ALA A 25 13.16 -2.17 -50.64
C ALA A 25 11.75 -2.80 -50.65
N GLY A 26 10.89 -2.32 -51.55
CA GLY A 26 9.50 -2.76 -51.66
C GLY A 26 8.54 -2.13 -50.63
N ALA A 27 9.01 -1.17 -49.84
CA ALA A 27 8.14 -0.41 -48.94
C ALA A 27 7.23 0.56 -49.73
N ARG A 28 6.09 0.94 -49.14
CA ARG A 28 5.16 1.97 -49.66
C ARG A 28 4.63 2.85 -48.53
N PRO A 29 4.46 4.17 -48.70
CA PRO A 29 3.92 5.01 -47.65
C PRO A 29 2.41 4.77 -47.53
N VAL A 30 1.96 4.43 -46.33
CA VAL A 30 0.54 4.19 -46.03
C VAL A 30 -0.12 5.44 -45.46
N ARG A 31 0.61 6.16 -44.60
CA ARG A 31 0.11 7.37 -43.95
C ARG A 31 1.27 8.28 -43.57
N VAL A 32 1.09 9.57 -43.78
CA VAL A 32 2.03 10.60 -43.31
C VAL A 32 1.24 11.59 -42.46
N VAL A 33 1.63 11.77 -41.21
CA VAL A 33 0.99 12.70 -40.27
C VAL A 33 1.96 13.82 -39.96
N VAL A 34 1.59 15.05 -40.28
CA VAL A 34 2.41 16.24 -40.04
C VAL A 34 1.79 17.04 -38.90
N ASN A 35 2.48 17.14 -37.78
CA ASN A 35 2.08 18.00 -36.68
C ASN A 35 2.82 19.33 -36.74
N ARG A 36 2.16 20.36 -37.29
CA ARG A 36 2.74 21.69 -37.48
C ARG A 36 3.09 22.40 -36.16
N ARG A 37 2.32 22.16 -35.10
CA ARG A 37 2.53 22.80 -33.78
C ARG A 37 3.77 22.26 -33.07
N ARG A 38 3.98 20.94 -33.14
CA ARG A 38 5.12 20.25 -32.52
C ARG A 38 6.33 20.12 -33.45
N ARG A 39 6.23 20.60 -34.70
CA ARG A 39 7.26 20.46 -35.74
C ARG A 39 7.69 19.00 -35.94
N THR A 40 6.74 18.06 -35.86
CA THR A 40 7.00 16.62 -36.03
C THR A 40 6.33 16.03 -37.26
N VAL A 41 6.97 15.02 -37.85
CA VAL A 41 6.43 14.21 -38.96
C VAL A 41 6.43 12.74 -38.56
N ALA A 42 5.29 12.07 -38.64
CA ALA A 42 5.18 10.62 -38.47
C ALA A 42 4.93 9.95 -39.82
N LEU A 43 5.83 9.04 -40.20
CA LEU A 43 5.79 8.27 -41.44
C LEU A 43 5.37 6.84 -41.14
N HIS A 44 4.26 6.40 -41.72
CA HIS A 44 3.82 5.01 -41.64
C HIS A 44 4.08 4.33 -42.98
N LEU A 45 5.00 3.38 -43.01
CA LEU A 45 5.44 2.66 -44.21
C LEU A 45 4.94 1.23 -44.16
N ALA A 46 4.33 0.72 -45.23
CA ALA A 46 4.08 -0.71 -45.39
C ALA A 46 5.30 -1.34 -46.04
N SER A 47 6.00 -2.26 -45.38
CA SER A 47 7.18 -2.94 -45.94
C SER A 47 7.04 -4.47 -45.88
N PRO A 48 7.50 -5.21 -46.90
CA PRO A 48 7.62 -6.67 -46.82
C PRO A 48 8.68 -7.13 -45.82
N VAL A 49 9.64 -6.24 -45.48
CA VAL A 49 10.71 -6.53 -44.52
C VAL A 49 10.41 -5.85 -43.19
N ARG A 50 10.53 -6.60 -42.09
CA ARG A 50 10.39 -6.06 -40.72
C ARG A 50 11.57 -5.12 -40.42
N LEU A 51 11.28 -3.98 -39.79
CA LEU A 51 12.31 -3.07 -39.27
C LEU A 51 12.39 -3.22 -37.74
N PRO A 52 13.50 -3.76 -37.20
CA PRO A 52 13.72 -3.87 -35.75
C PRO A 52 13.57 -2.52 -35.04
N LEU A 53 13.10 -2.53 -33.80
CA LEU A 53 12.83 -1.34 -33.01
C LEU A 53 14.07 -0.44 -32.86
N ASP A 54 15.26 -1.03 -32.70
CA ASP A 54 16.53 -0.32 -32.52
C ASP A 54 16.98 0.44 -33.78
N ASP A 55 16.53 0.02 -34.96
CA ASP A 55 16.88 0.65 -36.24
C ASP A 55 15.89 1.77 -36.64
N ARG A 56 14.73 1.86 -35.98
CA ARG A 56 13.70 2.88 -36.27
C ARG A 56 14.19 4.32 -35.99
N PRO A 57 14.89 4.62 -34.88
CA PRO A 57 15.46 5.95 -34.64
C PRO A 57 16.50 6.32 -35.69
N THR A 58 17.31 5.36 -36.14
CA THR A 58 18.32 5.58 -37.18
C THR A 58 17.68 5.96 -38.51
N LEU A 59 16.65 5.24 -38.95
CA LEU A 59 15.87 5.59 -40.14
C LEU A 59 15.14 6.92 -39.97
N ALA A 60 14.51 7.16 -38.82
CA ALA A 60 13.80 8.41 -38.54
C ALA A 60 14.73 9.62 -38.57
N ARG A 61 15.92 9.52 -37.97
CA ARG A 61 16.95 10.57 -38.01
C ARG A 61 17.43 10.82 -39.44
N ALA A 62 17.69 9.76 -40.20
CA ALA A 62 18.17 9.90 -41.57
C ALA A 62 17.13 10.58 -42.48
N VAL A 63 15.85 10.24 -42.33
CA VAL A 63 14.75 10.93 -43.04
C VAL A 63 14.57 12.37 -42.54
N ALA A 64 14.70 12.61 -41.24
CA ALA A 64 14.64 13.95 -40.65
C ALA A 64 15.71 14.90 -41.22
N GLU A 65 16.96 14.41 -41.29
CA GLU A 65 18.12 15.18 -41.73
C GLU A 65 18.11 15.41 -43.24
N GLN A 66 17.86 14.36 -44.03
CA GLN A 66 18.05 14.42 -45.48
C GLN A 66 16.79 14.85 -46.24
N CYS A 67 15.58 14.60 -45.71
CA CYS A 67 14.32 14.87 -46.42
C CYS A 67 13.48 15.99 -45.79
N LEU A 68 13.66 16.26 -44.48
CA LEU A 68 12.77 17.14 -43.70
C LEU A 68 13.46 18.37 -43.10
N GLY A 69 14.73 18.61 -43.42
CA GLY A 69 15.46 19.82 -42.99
C GLY A 69 15.61 19.95 -41.47
N GLY A 70 15.75 18.83 -40.76
CA GLY A 70 15.96 18.81 -39.30
C GLY A 70 14.68 18.85 -38.46
N LEU A 71 13.50 18.65 -39.05
CA LEU A 71 12.26 18.41 -38.28
C LEU A 71 12.33 17.04 -37.60
N ALA A 72 11.83 16.94 -36.37
CA ALA A 72 11.77 15.67 -35.67
C ALA A 72 10.84 14.69 -36.40
N ALA A 73 11.36 13.51 -36.75
CA ALA A 73 10.61 12.49 -37.45
C ALA A 73 10.45 11.23 -36.59
N SER A 74 9.37 10.51 -36.83
CA SER A 74 9.16 9.15 -36.32
C SER A 74 8.73 8.26 -37.48
N VAL A 75 9.18 7.02 -37.46
CA VAL A 75 8.86 6.05 -38.51
C VAL A 75 8.23 4.82 -37.88
N THR A 76 7.06 4.45 -38.38
CA THR A 76 6.38 3.21 -38.04
C THR A 76 6.35 2.36 -39.30
N VAL A 77 6.94 1.17 -39.24
CA VAL A 77 6.85 0.21 -40.34
C VAL A 77 5.76 -0.80 -39.99
N VAL A 78 4.79 -0.93 -40.90
CA VAL A 78 3.72 -1.90 -40.83
C VAL A 78 4.06 -3.03 -41.81
N PRO A 79 4.08 -4.30 -41.40
CA PRO A 79 4.34 -5.40 -42.31
C PRO A 79 3.28 -5.45 -43.43
N VAL A 80 3.71 -5.69 -44.67
CA VAL A 80 2.79 -5.95 -45.79
C VAL A 80 2.07 -7.28 -45.51
N ARG A 81 0.75 -7.30 -45.73
CA ARG A 81 -0.06 -8.51 -45.56
C ARG A 81 0.26 -9.51 -46.67
N ASP A 82 0.82 -10.67 -46.29
CA ASP A 82 0.86 -11.84 -47.17
C ASP A 82 -0.58 -12.41 -47.30
N PRO A 83 -0.97 -13.04 -48.44
CA PRO A 83 -2.29 -13.62 -48.60
C PRO A 83 -2.52 -14.86 -47.72
N ASP A 84 -1.47 -15.46 -47.15
CA ASP A 84 -1.57 -16.49 -46.11
C ASP A 84 -0.86 -16.04 -44.82
N PRO A 85 -1.52 -15.25 -43.96
CA PRO A 85 -0.92 -14.72 -42.73
C PRO A 85 -0.73 -15.77 -41.62
N GLN A 86 -1.10 -17.05 -41.85
CA GLN A 86 -1.06 -18.11 -40.84
C GLN A 86 0.03 -19.16 -41.06
N ALA A 87 0.56 -19.29 -42.28
CA ALA A 87 1.58 -20.30 -42.60
C ALA A 87 2.92 -20.13 -41.84
N ASP A 88 3.15 -18.97 -41.22
CA ASP A 88 4.41 -18.64 -40.53
C ASP A 88 4.23 -17.75 -39.28
N ALA A 89 3.07 -17.81 -38.62
CA ALA A 89 2.75 -16.91 -37.50
C ALA A 89 3.64 -17.15 -36.26
N SER A 90 4.09 -18.39 -36.02
CA SER A 90 4.91 -18.72 -34.85
C SER A 90 6.33 -18.17 -34.97
N GLU A 91 6.97 -18.26 -36.14
CA GLU A 91 8.33 -17.76 -36.36
C GLU A 91 8.36 -16.23 -36.24
N ARG A 92 7.41 -15.55 -36.90
CA ARG A 92 7.28 -14.09 -36.87
C ARG A 92 6.97 -13.54 -35.48
N VAL A 93 6.14 -14.23 -34.70
CA VAL A 93 5.92 -13.87 -33.29
C VAL A 93 7.20 -14.08 -32.50
N GLY A 94 7.95 -15.15 -32.73
CA GLY A 94 9.22 -15.42 -32.05
C GLY A 94 10.27 -14.36 -32.28
N GLU A 95 10.47 -13.93 -33.52
CA GLU A 95 11.40 -12.85 -33.86
C GLU A 95 10.99 -11.50 -33.24
N ALA A 96 9.69 -11.22 -33.16
CA ALA A 96 9.18 -9.95 -32.64
C ALA A 96 8.95 -9.94 -31.12
N TRP A 97 8.92 -11.11 -30.47
CA TRP A 97 8.49 -11.25 -29.07
C TRP A 97 9.26 -10.36 -28.08
N PRO A 98 10.61 -10.29 -28.11
CA PRO A 98 11.35 -9.43 -27.18
C PRO A 98 10.99 -7.95 -27.32
N GLU A 99 10.78 -7.49 -28.55
CA GLU A 99 10.43 -6.11 -28.86
C GLU A 99 8.96 -5.79 -28.54
N VAL A 100 8.06 -6.75 -28.73
CA VAL A 100 6.66 -6.66 -28.31
C VAL A 100 6.57 -6.54 -26.79
N LEU A 101 7.34 -7.34 -26.04
CA LEU A 101 7.41 -7.24 -24.58
C LEU A 101 7.99 -5.90 -24.13
N LEU A 102 9.05 -5.41 -24.78
CA LEU A 102 9.63 -4.11 -24.45
C LEU A 102 8.63 -2.97 -24.68
N GLN A 103 7.94 -2.95 -25.83
CA GLN A 103 6.92 -1.95 -26.13
C GLN A 103 5.70 -2.08 -25.21
N LEU A 104 5.32 -3.30 -24.81
CA LEU A 104 4.25 -3.54 -23.86
C LEU A 104 4.61 -2.99 -22.47
N LYS A 105 5.84 -3.19 -22.00
CA LYS A 105 6.34 -2.63 -20.73
C LYS A 105 6.34 -1.09 -20.75
N GLN A 106 6.69 -0.48 -21.88
CA GLN A 106 6.63 0.98 -22.05
C GLN A 106 5.19 1.50 -22.07
N ALA A 107 4.26 0.77 -22.70
CA ALA A 107 2.85 1.16 -22.78
C ALA A 107 2.09 0.91 -21.48
N LEU A 108 2.43 -0.15 -20.76
CA LEU A 108 1.78 -0.60 -19.53
C LEU A 108 2.85 -0.99 -18.50
N PRO A 109 3.38 -0.04 -17.70
CA PRO A 109 4.40 -0.33 -16.69
C PRO A 109 3.98 -1.41 -15.68
N LEU A 110 2.66 -1.59 -15.48
CA LEU A 110 2.10 -2.63 -14.61
C LEU A 110 2.50 -4.04 -15.01
N VAL A 111 2.89 -4.30 -16.28
CA VAL A 111 3.27 -5.64 -16.76
C VAL A 111 4.75 -5.96 -16.57
N ASN A 112 5.53 -5.04 -15.98
CA ASN A 112 6.96 -5.25 -15.76
C ASN A 112 7.18 -6.40 -14.77
N GLY A 113 7.98 -7.41 -15.16
CA GLY A 113 8.17 -8.63 -14.38
C GLY A 113 7.06 -9.69 -14.51
N LEU A 114 5.87 -9.35 -15.00
CA LEU A 114 4.75 -10.28 -15.13
C LEU A 114 4.93 -11.29 -16.27
N LEU A 115 5.43 -10.82 -17.42
CA LEU A 115 5.59 -11.65 -18.62
C LEU A 115 7.02 -12.18 -18.82
N ASP A 116 7.93 -11.88 -17.89
CA ASP A 116 9.37 -12.22 -18.05
C ASP A 116 9.63 -13.73 -18.03
N ARG A 117 8.71 -14.50 -17.45
CA ARG A 117 8.71 -15.97 -17.43
C ARG A 117 7.50 -16.57 -18.16
N ALA A 118 6.83 -15.78 -18.99
CA ALA A 118 5.72 -16.25 -19.79
C ALA A 118 6.25 -17.13 -20.93
N GLU A 119 5.68 -18.31 -21.07
CA GLU A 119 5.84 -19.11 -22.28
C GLU A 119 4.71 -18.78 -23.25
N TRP A 120 4.93 -18.96 -24.54
CA TRP A 120 3.89 -18.73 -25.53
C TRP A 120 3.97 -19.74 -26.66
N ARG A 121 2.83 -19.96 -27.29
CA ARG A 121 2.70 -20.78 -28.50
C ARG A 121 1.58 -20.25 -29.37
N VAL A 122 1.69 -20.43 -30.68
CA VAL A 122 0.63 -20.08 -31.62
C VAL A 122 -0.15 -21.34 -31.99
N GLU A 123 -1.43 -21.35 -31.66
CA GLU A 123 -2.39 -22.39 -32.02
C GLU A 123 -3.37 -21.82 -33.06
N ALA A 124 -3.16 -22.15 -34.34
CA ALA A 124 -3.95 -21.62 -35.46
C ALA A 124 -4.02 -20.07 -35.49
N ALA A 125 -5.14 -19.49 -35.08
CA ALA A 125 -5.35 -18.03 -35.03
C ALA A 125 -5.19 -17.42 -33.63
N THR A 126 -4.71 -18.21 -32.66
CA THR A 126 -4.64 -17.82 -31.24
C THR A 126 -3.20 -17.88 -30.73
N LEU A 127 -2.71 -16.78 -30.17
CA LEU A 127 -1.50 -16.74 -29.38
C LEU A 127 -1.86 -17.12 -27.94
N VAL A 128 -1.43 -18.28 -27.49
CA VAL A 128 -1.59 -18.73 -26.11
C VAL A 128 -0.39 -18.27 -25.32
N VAL A 129 -0.62 -17.43 -24.31
CA VAL A 129 0.41 -16.95 -23.38
C VAL A 129 0.19 -17.65 -22.04
N GLU A 130 1.17 -18.44 -21.61
CA GLU A 130 1.12 -19.26 -20.41
C GLU A 130 1.99 -18.68 -19.30
N LEU A 131 1.35 -18.35 -18.18
CA LEU A 131 1.96 -17.66 -17.05
C LEU A 131 2.20 -18.59 -15.86
N PRO A 132 3.22 -18.33 -15.03
CA PRO A 132 3.56 -19.20 -13.89
C PRO A 132 2.44 -19.38 -12.85
N THR A 133 1.55 -18.39 -12.68
CA THR A 133 0.50 -18.43 -11.64
C THR A 133 -0.86 -17.92 -12.15
N ALA A 134 -1.94 -18.40 -11.53
CA ALA A 134 -3.30 -17.95 -11.83
C ALA A 134 -3.49 -16.44 -11.59
N ALA A 135 -2.87 -15.89 -10.54
CA ALA A 135 -2.93 -14.45 -10.25
C ALA A 135 -2.28 -13.60 -11.37
N GLN A 136 -1.16 -14.05 -11.94
CA GLN A 136 -0.54 -13.37 -13.07
C GLN A 136 -1.44 -13.43 -14.32
N ALA A 137 -2.07 -14.58 -14.58
CA ALA A 137 -3.03 -14.72 -15.68
C ALA A 137 -4.23 -13.79 -15.54
N GLU A 138 -4.82 -13.72 -14.35
CA GLU A 138 -5.97 -12.84 -14.05
C GLU A 138 -5.61 -11.36 -14.25
N VAL A 139 -4.41 -10.94 -13.84
CA VAL A 139 -3.92 -9.57 -14.06
C VAL A 139 -3.81 -9.25 -15.56
N VAL A 140 -3.28 -10.18 -16.36
CA VAL A 140 -3.13 -9.96 -17.81
C VAL A 140 -4.50 -9.94 -18.52
N GLU A 141 -5.45 -10.78 -18.10
CA GLU A 141 -6.81 -10.79 -18.67
C GLU A 141 -7.64 -9.55 -18.28
N HIS A 142 -7.65 -9.16 -17.01
CA HIS A 142 -8.58 -8.15 -16.51
C HIS A 142 -8.07 -6.70 -16.50
N ARG A 143 -6.76 -6.47 -16.67
CA ARG A 143 -6.17 -5.11 -16.67
C ARG A 143 -5.95 -4.53 -18.08
N GLY A 144 -6.61 -5.08 -19.10
CA GLY A 144 -6.54 -4.55 -20.47
C GLY A 144 -5.20 -4.78 -21.17
N VAL A 145 -4.43 -5.77 -20.73
CA VAL A 145 -3.14 -6.14 -21.34
C VAL A 145 -3.37 -6.86 -22.67
N VAL A 146 -4.35 -7.77 -22.73
CA VAL A 146 -4.70 -8.58 -23.91
C VAL A 146 -4.93 -7.72 -25.17
N PRO A 147 -5.79 -6.68 -25.18
CA PRO A 147 -5.99 -5.86 -26.38
C PRO A 147 -4.74 -5.10 -26.83
N VAL A 148 -3.87 -4.71 -25.89
CA VAL A 148 -2.61 -4.02 -26.20
C VAL A 148 -1.62 -4.99 -26.82
N LEU A 149 -1.54 -6.21 -26.30
CA LEU A 149 -0.68 -7.26 -26.84
C LEU A 149 -1.10 -7.67 -28.25
N GLU A 150 -2.40 -7.88 -28.50
CA GLU A 150 -2.93 -8.16 -29.85
C GLU A 150 -2.58 -7.06 -30.86
N ARG A 151 -2.72 -5.79 -30.43
CA ARG A 151 -2.36 -4.65 -31.27
C ARG A 151 -0.87 -4.61 -31.59
N LEU A 152 0.01 -4.82 -30.59
CA LEU A 152 1.46 -4.80 -30.78
C LEU A 152 1.92 -5.97 -31.66
N ILE A 153 1.40 -7.17 -31.44
CA ILE A 153 1.67 -8.33 -32.31
C ILE A 153 1.28 -8.02 -33.74
N ARG A 154 0.09 -7.45 -33.96
CA ARG A 154 -0.36 -7.06 -35.30
C ARG A 154 0.52 -5.99 -35.93
N GLN A 155 1.01 -5.04 -35.14
CA GLN A 155 1.89 -3.98 -35.62
C GLN A 155 3.28 -4.51 -36.02
N GLU A 156 3.84 -5.42 -35.23
CA GLU A 156 5.20 -5.92 -35.40
C GLU A 156 5.30 -7.08 -36.39
N THR A 157 4.26 -7.92 -36.47
CA THR A 157 4.27 -9.16 -37.28
C THR A 157 3.31 -9.11 -38.46
N GLY A 158 2.30 -8.23 -38.43
CA GLY A 158 1.21 -8.21 -39.42
C GLY A 158 0.15 -9.30 -39.20
N CYS A 159 0.40 -10.27 -38.32
CA CYS A 159 -0.53 -11.34 -37.98
C CYS A 159 -1.68 -10.80 -37.12
N SER A 160 -2.91 -11.19 -37.43
CA SER A 160 -4.08 -10.90 -36.60
C SER A 160 -4.40 -12.13 -35.76
N LEU A 161 -3.77 -12.22 -34.59
CA LEU A 161 -3.94 -13.30 -33.63
C LEU A 161 -4.82 -12.83 -32.46
N GLN A 162 -5.72 -13.68 -32.00
CA GLN A 162 -6.39 -13.50 -30.71
C GLN A 162 -5.46 -13.94 -29.60
N VAL A 163 -5.38 -13.21 -28.50
CA VAL A 163 -4.56 -13.60 -27.35
C VAL A 163 -5.42 -14.32 -26.32
N ARG A 164 -5.01 -15.54 -25.95
CA ARG A 164 -5.59 -16.29 -24.83
C ARG A 164 -4.54 -16.46 -23.75
N VAL A 165 -4.89 -16.11 -22.52
CA VAL A 165 -3.97 -16.24 -21.39
C VAL A 165 -4.33 -17.51 -20.62
N THR A 166 -3.32 -18.23 -20.16
CA THR A 166 -3.49 -19.42 -19.33
C THR A 166 -2.49 -19.36 -18.19
N ALA A 167 -2.80 -20.04 -17.09
CA ALA A 167 -1.85 -20.27 -16.01
C ALA A 167 -1.37 -21.70 -16.06
N ARG A 168 -0.09 -21.93 -15.76
CA ARG A 168 0.42 -23.28 -15.56
C ARG A 168 -0.40 -23.95 -14.45
N PRO A 169 -0.97 -25.14 -14.71
CA PRO A 169 -1.70 -25.85 -13.67
C PRO A 169 -0.73 -26.21 -12.55
N VAL A 170 -0.89 -25.56 -11.40
CA VAL A 170 -0.27 -26.02 -10.15
C VAL A 170 -1.05 -27.28 -9.76
N PRO A 171 -0.40 -28.45 -9.57
CA PRO A 171 -1.07 -29.62 -9.04
C PRO A 171 -1.77 -29.21 -7.74
N ARG A 172 -3.09 -29.28 -7.73
CA ARG A 172 -3.89 -28.96 -6.55
C ARG A 172 -3.56 -30.04 -5.52
N ALA A 173 -2.85 -29.71 -4.45
CA ALA A 173 -2.83 -30.57 -3.29
C ALA A 173 -4.29 -30.73 -2.84
N GLU A 174 -4.83 -31.94 -2.92
CA GLU A 174 -6.16 -32.24 -2.41
C GLU A 174 -6.21 -31.85 -0.93
N ARG A 175 -7.28 -31.17 -0.52
CA ARG A 175 -7.54 -30.95 0.91
C ARG A 175 -7.87 -32.30 1.52
N VAL A 176 -6.87 -32.89 2.17
CA VAL A 176 -7.07 -34.03 3.06
C VAL A 176 -7.79 -33.50 4.30
N GLU A 177 -9.04 -33.93 4.51
CA GLU A 177 -9.72 -33.72 5.79
C GLU A 177 -8.90 -34.40 6.90
N PRO A 178 -8.71 -33.76 8.07
CA PRO A 178 -7.92 -34.36 9.14
C PRO A 178 -8.60 -35.67 9.58
N PRO A 179 -7.87 -36.80 9.65
CA PRO A 179 -8.46 -38.07 10.02
C PRO A 179 -8.99 -37.98 11.45
N THR A 180 -10.20 -38.50 11.66
CA THR A 180 -10.92 -38.52 12.95
C THR A 180 -10.26 -39.43 14.00
N THR A 181 -9.20 -40.13 13.63
CA THR A 181 -8.32 -40.90 14.52
C THR A 181 -6.88 -40.71 14.06
N VAL A 182 -6.01 -40.21 14.95
CA VAL A 182 -4.57 -40.08 14.70
C VAL A 182 -3.96 -41.50 14.67
N PRO A 183 -3.35 -41.96 13.56
CA PRO A 183 -2.58 -43.19 13.55
C PRO A 183 -1.21 -42.97 14.20
N ASP A 184 -0.66 -44.01 14.82
CA ASP A 184 0.61 -43.97 15.59
C ASP A 184 1.87 -43.66 14.74
N ASP A 185 1.77 -43.65 13.41
CA ASP A 185 2.83 -43.16 12.50
C ASP A 185 2.21 -42.61 11.19
N PRO A 186 2.29 -41.31 10.92
CA PRO A 186 1.68 -40.68 9.73
C PRO A 186 2.49 -40.83 8.43
N PHE A 187 3.60 -41.59 8.39
CA PHE A 187 4.48 -41.66 7.21
C PHE A 187 4.73 -43.06 6.65
N ALA A 188 3.90 -44.05 6.98
CA ALA A 188 4.15 -45.45 6.59
C ALA A 188 4.00 -45.73 5.08
N ASP A 189 3.22 -44.94 4.33
CA ASP A 189 2.86 -45.28 2.94
C ASP A 189 3.09 -44.10 1.98
N ALA A 190 4.30 -43.95 1.43
CA ALA A 190 4.55 -43.21 0.18
C ALA A 190 5.95 -43.48 -0.38
N GLU A 191 6.21 -44.70 -0.84
CA GLU A 191 7.29 -44.96 -1.81
C GLU A 191 6.75 -44.69 -3.23
N GLU A 192 6.82 -43.44 -3.69
CA GLU A 192 6.82 -43.14 -5.13
C GLU A 192 8.10 -42.37 -5.49
N GLU A 193 8.97 -43.03 -6.24
CA GLU A 193 10.21 -42.46 -6.77
C GLU A 193 9.92 -41.33 -7.76
N VAL A 194 10.14 -40.09 -7.33
CA VAL A 194 10.21 -38.93 -8.24
C VAL A 194 11.66 -38.81 -8.73
N PRO A 195 11.93 -38.83 -10.06
CA PRO A 195 13.29 -38.70 -10.57
C PRO A 195 13.84 -37.31 -10.27
N LEU A 196 15.04 -37.26 -9.69
CA LEU A 196 15.77 -36.01 -9.46
C LEU A 196 16.15 -35.34 -10.79
N PRO A 197 16.02 -34.01 -10.92
CA PRO A 197 16.58 -33.28 -12.06
C PRO A 197 18.13 -33.35 -12.03
N PRO A 198 18.80 -33.34 -13.19
CA PRO A 198 20.25 -33.40 -13.25
C PRO A 198 20.89 -32.17 -12.59
N GLU A 199 21.96 -32.41 -11.85
CA GLU A 199 22.73 -31.37 -11.16
C GLU A 199 23.27 -30.32 -12.15
N PRO A 200 23.15 -29.02 -11.85
CA PRO A 200 23.77 -27.99 -12.66
C PRO A 200 25.30 -28.11 -12.54
N ILE A 201 25.95 -28.20 -13.69
CA ILE A 201 27.42 -28.17 -13.82
C ILE A 201 27.90 -26.81 -13.28
N PRO A 202 28.87 -26.76 -12.35
CA PRO A 202 29.40 -25.49 -11.85
C PRO A 202 30.08 -24.73 -12.99
N GLU A 203 29.62 -23.53 -13.30
CA GLU A 203 30.42 -22.58 -14.09
C GLU A 203 31.62 -22.12 -13.25
N GLU A 204 32.80 -22.17 -13.85
CA GLU A 204 34.09 -21.93 -13.18
C GLU A 204 34.18 -20.56 -12.46
N PRO A 205 34.86 -20.48 -11.30
CA PRO A 205 34.87 -19.31 -10.42
C PRO A 205 35.88 -18.23 -10.86
N ALA A 206 35.91 -17.85 -12.14
CA ALA A 206 36.88 -16.85 -12.61
C ALA A 206 36.51 -15.39 -12.23
N PHE A 207 35.25 -15.10 -11.94
CA PHE A 207 34.78 -13.70 -11.77
C PHE A 207 34.89 -13.17 -10.33
N ALA A 208 35.00 -14.04 -9.33
CA ALA A 208 35.10 -13.65 -7.92
C ALA A 208 36.52 -13.21 -7.54
N ASP A 209 37.55 -13.87 -8.09
CA ASP A 209 38.95 -13.56 -7.81
C ASP A 209 39.40 -12.24 -8.46
N GLU A 210 38.92 -11.93 -9.67
CA GLU A 210 39.19 -10.63 -10.32
C GLU A 210 38.54 -9.45 -9.58
N TYR A 211 37.35 -9.64 -9.00
CA TYR A 211 36.68 -8.60 -8.20
C TYR A 211 37.39 -8.39 -6.85
N PHE A 212 37.86 -9.47 -6.22
CA PHE A 212 38.59 -9.42 -4.95
C PHE A 212 40.00 -8.83 -5.12
N GLU A 213 40.70 -9.14 -6.21
CA GLU A 213 41.98 -8.51 -6.58
C GLU A 213 41.83 -7.03 -6.93
N GLN A 214 40.79 -6.64 -7.67
CA GLN A 214 40.48 -5.23 -7.95
C GLN A 214 40.10 -4.46 -6.69
N TRP A 215 39.41 -5.10 -5.75
CA TRP A 215 39.08 -4.51 -4.45
C TRP A 215 40.32 -4.35 -3.54
N MET A 216 41.24 -5.32 -3.53
CA MET A 216 42.53 -5.23 -2.83
C MET A 216 43.48 -4.18 -3.44
N GLN A 217 43.54 -4.08 -4.78
CA GLN A 217 44.35 -3.04 -5.46
C GLN A 217 43.81 -1.62 -5.22
N ARG A 218 42.48 -1.46 -5.05
CA ARG A 218 41.85 -0.19 -4.65
C ARG A 218 42.17 0.19 -3.20
N GLN A 219 42.37 -0.78 -2.31
CA GLN A 219 42.79 -0.55 -0.92
C GLN A 219 44.29 -0.25 -0.81
N SER A 220 45.15 -0.87 -1.64
CA SER A 220 46.61 -0.68 -1.57
C SER A 220 47.14 0.60 -2.24
N ALA A 221 46.29 1.36 -2.94
CA ALA A 221 46.64 2.65 -3.56
C ALA A 221 46.60 3.84 -2.57
N PHE A 222 46.06 3.65 -1.36
CA PHE A 222 46.08 4.67 -0.30
C PHE A 222 47.38 4.63 0.50
N GLY A 223 48.46 5.03 -0.17
CA GLY A 223 49.77 5.11 0.46
C GLY A 223 50.72 6.05 -0.27
N LYS A 224 50.44 7.37 -0.23
CA LYS A 224 51.46 8.41 0.06
C LYS A 224 50.96 9.86 0.01
N LYS A 225 51.46 10.59 1.03
CA LYS A 225 51.71 12.04 1.16
C LYS A 225 50.49 12.94 1.34
N GLU A 226 50.10 13.09 2.60
CA GLU A 226 49.47 14.31 3.11
C GLU A 226 50.32 15.53 2.73
N ALA A 227 49.81 16.31 1.78
CA ALA A 227 50.13 17.73 1.70
C ALA A 227 49.27 18.44 2.75
N ALA A 228 49.88 19.34 3.52
CA ALA A 228 49.23 20.09 4.58
C ALA A 228 47.89 20.69 4.10
N ALA A 229 46.81 20.31 4.78
CA ALA A 229 45.47 20.83 4.51
C ALA A 229 45.46 22.36 4.62
N ALA A 230 44.99 23.02 3.55
CA ALA A 230 44.59 24.41 3.64
C ALA A 230 43.48 24.55 4.71
N PRO A 231 43.44 25.66 5.48
CA PRO A 231 42.43 25.85 6.51
C PRO A 231 41.01 25.80 5.91
N PRO A 232 40.00 25.42 6.70
CA PRO A 232 38.62 25.33 6.23
C PRO A 232 38.17 26.68 5.63
N PRO A 233 37.35 26.67 4.56
CA PRO A 233 36.88 27.89 3.93
C PRO A 233 36.10 28.76 4.92
N SER A 234 36.40 30.05 4.93
CA SER A 234 35.65 31.06 5.68
C SER A 234 34.20 31.13 5.21
N GLU A 235 33.25 31.04 6.14
CA GLU A 235 31.80 31.21 5.94
C GLU A 235 31.18 30.44 4.77
N GLY A 236 30.99 29.13 4.90
CA GLY A 236 29.96 28.38 4.13
C GLY A 236 30.13 28.28 2.61
N VAL A 237 31.09 28.96 1.97
CA VAL A 237 31.33 28.91 0.52
C VAL A 237 32.18 27.69 0.18
N LEU A 238 31.63 26.75 -0.59
CA LEU A 238 32.36 25.57 -1.10
C LEU A 238 33.10 25.89 -2.39
N LYS A 239 32.44 26.57 -3.34
CA LYS A 239 33.04 26.94 -4.63
C LYS A 239 32.70 28.39 -4.97
N GLY A 240 33.65 29.09 -5.58
CA GLY A 240 33.41 30.42 -6.16
C GLY A 240 33.37 31.52 -5.12
N ARG A 241 32.39 32.42 -5.24
CA ARG A 241 32.16 33.60 -4.40
C ARG A 241 30.94 33.37 -3.51
N ALA A 242 30.88 34.10 -2.40
CA ALA A 242 29.66 34.16 -1.60
C ALA A 242 28.46 34.62 -2.44
N ILE A 243 27.31 34.01 -2.21
CA ILE A 243 26.02 34.41 -2.76
C ILE A 243 25.31 35.19 -1.65
N PRO A 244 24.89 36.46 -1.87
CA PRO A 244 24.15 37.22 -0.86
C PRO A 244 22.93 36.45 -0.34
N ALA A 245 22.65 36.56 0.96
CA ALA A 245 21.53 35.87 1.59
C ALA A 245 20.19 36.29 0.95
N ASP A 246 20.06 37.57 0.63
CA ASP A 246 18.92 38.23 -0.03
C ASP A 246 18.90 38.08 -1.57
N ALA A 247 19.89 37.42 -2.17
CA ALA A 247 19.92 37.23 -3.62
C ALA A 247 18.65 36.46 -4.07
N PRO A 248 17.96 36.93 -5.12
CA PRO A 248 16.70 36.34 -5.55
C PRO A 248 16.92 34.90 -6.02
N VAL A 249 16.26 33.97 -5.33
CA VAL A 249 16.30 32.54 -5.66
C VAL A 249 15.17 32.23 -6.62
N ARG A 250 15.52 31.58 -7.73
CA ARG A 250 14.54 31.11 -8.72
C ARG A 250 13.98 29.75 -8.28
N SER A 251 12.66 29.59 -8.41
CA SER A 251 12.03 28.28 -8.33
C SER A 251 12.49 27.44 -9.53
N ILE A 252 12.93 26.23 -9.25
CA ILE A 252 13.50 25.33 -10.26
C ILE A 252 12.46 25.01 -11.34
N ARG A 253 11.20 24.81 -10.95
CA ARG A 253 10.08 24.55 -11.84
C ARG A 253 9.85 25.62 -12.92
N THR A 254 10.30 26.85 -12.66
CA THR A 254 10.17 27.97 -13.61
C THR A 254 11.27 27.99 -14.68
N ILE A 255 12.30 27.15 -14.54
CA ILE A 255 13.45 27.08 -15.45
C ILE A 255 13.11 26.10 -16.58
N THR A 256 12.56 26.61 -17.68
CA THR A 256 12.11 25.79 -18.83
C THR A 256 12.98 25.96 -20.07
N GLU A 257 13.95 26.88 -20.04
CA GLU A 257 14.87 27.19 -21.13
C GLU A 257 16.29 27.44 -20.61
N GLU A 258 17.24 27.65 -21.53
CA GLU A 258 18.62 27.99 -21.17
C GLU A 258 18.68 29.42 -20.61
N GLU A 259 19.27 29.58 -19.43
CA GLU A 259 19.33 30.85 -18.71
C GLU A 259 20.72 31.05 -18.10
N ASN A 260 21.23 32.28 -18.13
CA ASN A 260 22.54 32.61 -17.55
C ASN A 260 22.41 33.20 -16.14
N LYS A 261 23.37 32.88 -15.26
CA LYS A 261 23.48 33.41 -13.89
C LYS A 261 22.22 33.17 -13.03
N VAL A 262 21.63 32.00 -13.13
CA VAL A 262 20.51 31.58 -12.28
C VAL A 262 21.03 31.25 -10.89
N VAL A 263 20.28 31.64 -9.86
CA VAL A 263 20.51 31.25 -8.47
C VAL A 263 19.39 30.32 -8.05
N ILE A 264 19.73 29.09 -7.67
CA ILE A 264 18.80 28.09 -7.12
C ILE A 264 19.23 27.74 -5.69
N GLU A 265 18.30 27.22 -4.91
CA GLU A 265 18.58 26.78 -3.55
C GLU A 265 17.74 25.54 -3.22
N GLY A 266 18.37 24.51 -2.65
CA GLY A 266 17.71 23.23 -2.43
C GLY A 266 18.59 22.17 -1.76
N GLU A 267 18.01 21.00 -1.57
CA GLU A 267 18.67 19.81 -1.04
C GLU A 267 19.46 19.08 -2.12
N VAL A 268 20.68 18.68 -1.82
CA VAL A 268 21.52 17.88 -2.70
C VAL A 268 20.99 16.45 -2.76
N VAL A 269 20.73 15.96 -3.97
CA VAL A 269 20.27 14.58 -4.25
C VAL A 269 21.11 13.96 -5.36
N GLY A 270 21.22 12.63 -5.40
CA GLY A 270 21.89 11.92 -6.50
C GLY A 270 23.35 12.33 -6.75
N LEU A 271 24.12 12.60 -5.69
CA LEU A 271 25.53 12.98 -5.82
C LEU A 271 26.39 11.83 -6.38
N ASP A 272 27.10 12.12 -7.47
CA ASP A 272 28.03 11.24 -8.18
C ASP A 272 29.33 11.97 -8.55
N THR A 273 30.43 11.23 -8.64
CA THR A 273 31.77 11.79 -8.87
C THR A 273 32.53 10.98 -9.91
N ARG A 274 33.17 11.66 -10.86
CA ARG A 274 33.93 11.03 -11.95
C ARG A 274 35.22 11.76 -12.25
N ASP A 275 36.33 11.03 -12.27
CA ASP A 275 37.62 11.58 -12.69
C ASP A 275 37.70 11.66 -14.22
N LEU A 276 38.17 12.80 -14.73
CA LEU A 276 38.30 13.07 -16.15
C LEU A 276 39.73 12.81 -16.62
N LYS A 277 39.89 12.47 -17.90
CA LYS A 277 41.20 12.28 -18.54
C LYS A 277 42.11 13.52 -18.43
N SER A 278 41.55 14.70 -18.19
CA SER A 278 42.27 15.96 -17.97
C SER A 278 42.89 16.09 -16.57
N GLY A 279 42.67 15.13 -15.66
CA GLY A 279 43.08 15.20 -14.26
C GLY A 279 42.14 16.01 -13.36
N ARG A 280 41.10 16.63 -13.93
CA ARG A 280 40.02 17.27 -13.16
C ARG A 280 38.96 16.26 -12.74
N GLN A 281 38.27 16.54 -11.65
CA GLN A 281 37.16 15.75 -11.16
C GLN A 281 35.83 16.45 -11.47
N LEU A 282 34.89 15.72 -12.09
CA LEU A 282 33.50 16.12 -12.25
C LEU A 282 32.70 15.66 -11.03
N ILE A 283 31.96 16.57 -10.41
CA ILE A 283 30.98 16.25 -9.37
C ILE A 283 29.62 16.63 -9.94
N ALA A 284 28.73 15.65 -10.05
CA ALA A 284 27.37 15.80 -10.56
C ALA A 284 26.39 15.52 -9.42
N PHE A 285 25.36 16.34 -9.27
CA PHE A 285 24.33 16.16 -8.25
C PHE A 285 23.06 16.92 -8.69
N GLY A 286 21.89 16.54 -8.20
CA GLY A 286 20.68 17.33 -8.32
C GLY A 286 20.54 18.31 -7.15
N VAL A 287 19.96 19.47 -7.40
CA VAL A 287 19.45 20.38 -6.36
C VAL A 287 17.93 20.33 -6.41
N CYS A 288 17.30 19.93 -5.31
CA CYS A 288 15.86 19.81 -5.18
C CYS A 288 15.30 20.94 -4.30
N ASP A 289 14.42 21.79 -4.84
CA ASP A 289 13.86 22.94 -4.11
C ASP A 289 12.57 22.64 -3.34
N LEU A 290 12.21 21.36 -3.21
CA LEU A 290 10.94 20.91 -2.63
C LEU A 290 10.63 21.47 -1.22
N LEU A 291 11.64 21.65 -0.36
CA LEU A 291 11.43 22.24 0.99
C LEU A 291 11.19 23.76 0.97
N ARG A 292 11.31 24.43 -0.18
CA ARG A 292 11.03 25.86 -0.36
C ARG A 292 9.65 26.14 -0.93
N SER A 293 8.98 25.14 -1.48
CA SER A 293 7.67 25.32 -2.08
C SER A 293 6.63 25.63 -1.00
N GLU A 294 5.77 26.60 -1.28
CA GLU A 294 4.62 26.88 -0.42
C GLU A 294 3.67 25.66 -0.35
N PRO A 295 2.89 25.50 0.72
CA PRO A 295 1.87 24.46 0.79
C PRO A 295 0.95 24.49 -0.45
N GLY A 296 0.88 23.38 -1.19
CA GLY A 296 0.11 23.28 -2.44
C GLY A 296 0.93 23.53 -3.73
N GLU A 297 2.18 23.97 -3.62
CA GLU A 297 3.13 24.03 -4.73
C GLU A 297 4.05 22.81 -4.76
N PHE A 298 4.41 22.36 -5.96
CA PHE A 298 5.40 21.28 -6.16
C PHE A 298 6.77 21.88 -6.48
N GLY A 299 7.78 21.46 -5.74
CA GLY A 299 9.18 21.70 -6.10
C GLY A 299 9.64 20.80 -7.22
N ASP A 300 10.85 21.04 -7.69
CA ASP A 300 11.48 20.32 -8.80
C ASP A 300 12.98 20.08 -8.52
N THR A 301 13.65 19.31 -9.36
CA THR A 301 15.08 19.00 -9.21
C THR A 301 15.84 19.39 -10.47
N LEU A 302 16.88 20.21 -10.32
CA LEU A 302 17.77 20.56 -11.43
C LEU A 302 19.10 19.82 -11.29
N PRO A 303 19.55 19.08 -12.32
CA PRO A 303 20.91 18.57 -12.37
C PRO A 303 21.94 19.70 -12.35
N VAL A 304 23.00 19.52 -11.58
CA VAL A 304 24.10 20.45 -11.39
C VAL A 304 25.42 19.73 -11.62
N LYS A 305 26.31 20.35 -12.39
CA LYS A 305 27.68 19.87 -12.63
C LYS A 305 28.69 20.91 -12.16
N LEU A 306 29.68 20.44 -11.40
CA LEU A 306 30.80 21.25 -10.92
C LEU A 306 32.12 20.54 -11.29
N PHE A 307 33.12 21.31 -11.71
CA PHE A 307 34.43 20.77 -12.05
C PHE A 307 35.48 21.23 -11.05
N ARG A 308 36.04 20.28 -10.31
CA ARG A 308 37.09 20.47 -9.31
C ARG A 308 38.47 20.15 -9.91
N ASP A 309 39.48 20.94 -9.60
CA ASP A 309 40.89 20.59 -9.83
C ASP A 309 41.48 20.03 -8.52
N PRO A 310 41.72 18.72 -8.37
CA PRO A 310 42.19 18.13 -7.12
C PRO A 310 43.53 18.70 -6.60
N GLN A 311 44.31 19.37 -7.45
CA GLN A 311 45.59 19.97 -7.07
C GLN A 311 45.45 21.41 -6.54
N LYS A 312 44.34 22.09 -6.83
CA LYS A 312 44.14 23.53 -6.52
C LYS A 312 42.92 23.81 -5.66
N ASP A 313 41.86 23.02 -5.84
CA ASP A 313 40.59 23.18 -5.16
C ASP A 313 40.51 22.26 -3.93
N PRO A 314 39.94 22.72 -2.79
CA PRO A 314 39.78 21.89 -1.61
C PRO A 314 38.79 20.74 -1.85
N ASP A 315 38.73 19.79 -0.93
CA ASP A 315 37.81 18.66 -1.03
C ASP A 315 36.38 19.02 -0.66
N TYR A 316 35.59 19.34 -1.68
CA TYR A 316 34.17 19.67 -1.50
C TYR A 316 33.35 18.51 -0.94
N LEU A 317 33.75 17.26 -1.18
CA LEU A 317 33.00 16.05 -0.77
C LEU A 317 33.04 15.79 0.74
N ALA A 318 33.95 16.46 1.46
CA ALA A 318 33.93 16.46 2.92
C ALA A 318 32.61 17.05 3.48
N VAL A 319 32.01 18.00 2.76
CA VAL A 319 30.82 18.77 3.19
C VAL A 319 29.61 18.51 2.28
N LEU A 320 29.82 18.41 0.97
CA LEU A 320 28.76 18.17 -0.01
C LEU A 320 28.40 16.68 -0.02
N LYS A 321 27.21 16.34 0.49
CA LYS A 321 26.67 14.97 0.57
C LYS A 321 25.19 15.02 0.20
N ASN A 322 24.59 13.87 -0.10
CA ASN A 322 23.13 13.79 -0.20
C ASN A 322 22.50 14.29 1.11
N GLY A 323 21.52 15.18 1.01
CA GLY A 323 20.90 15.85 2.15
C GLY A 323 21.51 17.19 2.57
N THR A 324 22.68 17.57 2.02
CA THR A 324 23.26 18.90 2.27
C THR A 324 22.37 19.97 1.59
N TRP A 325 22.04 21.04 2.32
CA TRP A 325 21.31 22.17 1.76
C TRP A 325 22.27 23.18 1.14
N VAL A 326 22.05 23.58 -0.11
CA VAL A 326 22.97 24.43 -0.87
C VAL A 326 22.25 25.53 -1.63
N LYS A 327 22.90 26.68 -1.75
CA LYS A 327 22.58 27.76 -2.69
C LYS A 327 23.62 27.72 -3.81
N VAL A 328 23.16 27.58 -5.05
CA VAL A 328 24.02 27.41 -6.23
C VAL A 328 23.76 28.54 -7.21
N ARG A 329 24.82 29.15 -7.73
CA ARG A 329 24.74 30.11 -8.83
C ARG A 329 25.49 29.56 -10.04
N GLY A 330 24.88 29.63 -11.21
CA GLY A 330 25.47 29.10 -12.44
C GLY A 330 24.65 29.38 -13.69
N ASN A 331 25.10 28.84 -14.82
CA ASN A 331 24.38 28.91 -16.09
C ASN A 331 23.65 27.60 -16.35
N VAL A 332 22.37 27.66 -16.70
CA VAL A 332 21.54 26.53 -17.09
C VAL A 332 21.57 26.39 -18.60
N GLN A 333 21.95 25.21 -19.08
CA GLN A 333 22.09 24.89 -20.49
C GLN A 333 21.66 23.47 -20.77
N LEU A 334 21.26 23.16 -22.01
CA LEU A 334 20.93 21.80 -22.41
C LEU A 334 22.20 20.95 -22.45
N ASP A 335 22.29 19.96 -21.57
CA ASP A 335 23.40 19.02 -21.59
C ASP A 335 23.17 17.98 -22.69
N LYS A 336 24.07 17.96 -23.68
CA LYS A 336 23.95 17.09 -24.85
C LYS A 336 24.08 15.60 -24.54
N PHE A 337 24.61 15.23 -23.37
CA PHE A 337 24.77 13.85 -22.97
C PHE A 337 23.52 13.34 -22.25
N SER A 338 22.98 14.08 -21.27
CA SER A 338 21.74 13.68 -20.58
C SER A 338 20.47 14.03 -21.38
N GLY A 339 20.54 15.02 -22.27
CA GLY A 339 19.37 15.53 -22.99
C GLY A 339 18.47 16.43 -22.12
N GLU A 340 18.96 16.90 -20.97
CA GLU A 340 18.21 17.66 -19.98
C GLU A 340 18.88 19.00 -19.68
N LEU A 341 18.09 19.99 -19.21
CA LEU A 341 18.64 21.24 -18.71
C LEU A 341 19.50 20.95 -17.47
N THR A 342 20.76 21.38 -17.50
CA THR A 342 21.74 21.17 -16.43
C THR A 342 22.42 22.48 -16.11
N MET A 343 22.55 22.77 -14.82
CA MET A 343 23.32 23.92 -14.36
C MET A 343 24.81 23.59 -14.29
N LEU A 344 25.63 24.41 -14.95
CA LEU A 344 27.05 24.49 -14.66
C LEU A 344 27.28 25.46 -13.50
N ALA A 345 27.66 24.93 -12.34
CA ALA A 345 27.84 25.72 -11.12
C ALA A 345 29.12 26.56 -11.16
N ASP A 346 28.97 27.87 -11.01
CA ASP A 346 30.07 28.82 -10.80
C ASP A 346 30.35 28.97 -9.29
N ASP A 347 29.29 29.04 -8.50
CA ASP A 347 29.35 29.24 -7.05
C ASP A 347 28.45 28.24 -6.31
N VAL A 348 28.95 27.67 -5.22
CA VAL A 348 28.22 26.74 -4.35
C VAL A 348 28.43 27.15 -2.91
N VAL A 349 27.35 27.44 -2.20
CA VAL A 349 27.35 27.87 -0.81
C VAL A 349 26.48 26.90 -0.01
N VAL A 350 26.97 26.42 1.13
CA VAL A 350 26.18 25.62 2.08
C VAL A 350 25.20 26.55 2.79
N GLY A 351 23.91 26.23 2.68
CA GLY A 351 22.84 26.92 3.37
C GLY A 351 22.38 26.17 4.62
N LYS A 352 21.47 26.79 5.37
CA LYS A 352 20.75 26.13 6.45
C LYS A 352 19.51 25.47 5.87
N ARG A 353 19.37 24.15 6.06
CA ARG A 353 18.17 23.42 5.65
C ARG A 353 16.93 24.02 6.34
N PRO A 354 15.86 24.37 5.60
CA PRO A 354 14.59 24.77 6.20
C PRO A 354 14.04 23.62 7.05
N THR A 355 13.66 23.93 8.28
CA THR A 355 13.04 22.97 9.20
C THR A 355 11.79 23.60 9.78
N ARG A 356 10.67 22.89 9.75
CA ARG A 356 9.45 23.36 10.40
C ARG A 356 9.58 23.24 11.92
N GLU A 357 9.25 24.31 12.62
CA GLU A 357 9.29 24.40 14.08
C GLU A 357 7.91 24.80 14.61
N ASP A 358 7.55 24.29 15.78
CA ASP A 358 6.32 24.66 16.47
C ASP A 358 6.53 26.00 17.19
N THR A 359 6.05 27.08 16.58
CA THR A 359 6.21 28.48 17.03
C THR A 359 5.29 28.88 18.18
N TYR A 360 4.45 27.97 18.68
CA TYR A 360 3.55 28.28 19.79
C TYR A 360 4.33 28.53 21.09
N GLU A 361 4.14 29.71 21.68
CA GLU A 361 4.85 30.15 22.91
C GLU A 361 4.02 29.98 24.20
N GLY A 362 2.80 29.44 24.11
CA GLY A 362 1.96 29.25 25.28
C GLY A 362 2.44 28.14 26.23
N PRO A 363 1.77 27.98 27.38
CA PRO A 363 2.29 27.19 28.50
C PRO A 363 2.34 25.68 28.24
N MET A 364 1.56 25.19 27.27
CA MET A 364 1.44 23.77 26.95
C MET A 364 1.22 23.60 25.46
N LYS A 365 2.03 22.75 24.82
CA LYS A 365 1.89 22.39 23.41
C LYS A 365 0.93 21.20 23.25
N ARG A 366 0.42 21.02 22.04
CA ARG A 366 -0.51 19.91 21.76
C ARG A 366 0.16 18.54 21.82
N VAL A 367 -0.69 17.51 21.74
CA VAL A 367 -0.30 16.11 21.54
C VAL A 367 -1.01 15.61 20.30
N GLU A 368 -0.29 14.93 19.41
CA GLU A 368 -0.91 14.22 18.28
C GLU A 368 -1.43 12.86 18.74
N LEU A 369 -2.71 12.57 18.47
CA LEU A 369 -3.36 11.32 18.84
C LEU A 369 -3.68 10.41 17.63
N HIS A 370 -3.51 10.91 16.41
CA HIS A 370 -3.81 10.16 15.19
C HIS A 370 -2.73 10.40 14.12
N ALA A 371 -1.86 9.41 13.92
CA ALA A 371 -0.79 9.49 12.94
C ALA A 371 -0.42 8.10 12.38
N HIS A 372 -0.19 8.08 11.07
CA HIS A 372 0.16 6.93 10.26
C HIS A 372 1.63 6.98 9.88
N THR A 373 2.27 5.82 9.90
CA THR A 373 3.67 5.64 9.55
C THR A 373 3.81 4.88 8.24
N THR A 374 5.04 4.68 7.77
CA THR A 374 5.34 3.82 6.62
C THR A 374 4.81 2.39 6.74
N MET A 375 4.33 1.96 7.92
CA MET A 375 3.67 0.67 8.13
C MET A 375 2.19 0.67 7.74
N SER A 376 1.55 1.83 7.60
CA SER A 376 0.27 1.97 6.88
C SER A 376 0.53 1.82 5.39
N ALA A 377 0.51 0.56 4.94
CA ALA A 377 1.01 0.14 3.63
C ALA A 377 0.38 0.92 2.46
N MET A 378 1.24 1.43 1.58
CA MET A 378 0.87 2.21 0.38
C MET A 378 0.07 3.49 0.66
N ASP A 379 0.06 4.00 1.90
CA ASP A 379 -0.70 5.21 2.25
C ASP A 379 0.10 6.29 2.99
N ALA A 380 0.97 5.94 3.94
CA ALA A 380 1.74 6.93 4.70
C ALA A 380 3.26 6.85 4.50
N LEU A 381 3.93 7.96 4.78
CA LEU A 381 5.35 8.21 4.49
C LEU A 381 6.19 8.46 5.75
N ILE A 382 5.56 8.60 6.91
CA ILE A 382 6.24 8.99 8.13
C ILE A 382 7.08 7.81 8.65
N ASP A 383 8.39 7.98 8.77
CA ASP A 383 9.21 7.03 9.51
C ASP A 383 8.82 7.05 11.01
N PRO A 384 8.54 5.89 11.64
CA PRO A 384 8.10 5.83 13.04
C PRO A 384 9.06 6.54 14.01
N ALA A 385 10.37 6.48 13.78
CA ALA A 385 11.34 7.12 14.66
C ALA A 385 11.38 8.64 14.44
N GLU A 386 11.26 9.10 13.19
CA GLU A 386 11.21 10.53 12.88
C GLU A 386 9.93 11.22 13.38
N LEU A 387 8.80 10.51 13.45
CA LEU A 387 7.59 11.00 14.12
C LEU A 387 7.85 11.37 15.58
N VAL A 388 8.43 10.41 16.33
CA VAL A 388 8.75 10.59 17.74
C VAL A 388 9.77 11.71 17.95
N LYS A 389 10.85 11.72 17.15
CA LYS A 389 11.88 12.77 17.23
C LYS A 389 11.30 14.15 16.91
N THR A 390 10.38 14.24 15.96
CA THR A 390 9.75 15.51 15.58
C THR A 390 8.86 16.05 16.69
N ALA A 391 8.02 15.20 17.29
CA ALA A 391 7.18 15.59 18.44
C ALA A 391 8.03 16.05 19.64
N VAL A 392 9.12 15.34 19.96
CA VAL A 392 10.09 15.75 20.99
C VAL A 392 10.73 17.09 20.64
N ARG A 393 11.21 17.27 19.41
CA ARG A 393 11.83 18.52 18.93
C ARG A 393 10.87 19.70 19.04
N TRP A 394 9.60 19.50 18.76
CA TRP A 394 8.58 20.54 18.88
C TRP A 394 8.14 20.80 20.32
N GLY A 395 8.55 19.98 21.29
CA GLY A 395 8.21 20.15 22.70
C GLY A 395 6.82 19.61 23.06
N HIS A 396 6.29 18.69 22.27
CA HIS A 396 5.07 17.96 22.62
C HIS A 396 5.38 16.98 23.76
N LYS A 397 4.40 16.67 24.61
CA LYS A 397 4.58 15.71 25.73
C LYS A 397 4.39 14.25 25.31
N ALA A 398 3.69 14.04 24.22
CA ALA A 398 3.41 12.71 23.71
C ALA A 398 3.11 12.75 22.20
N VAL A 399 3.15 11.57 21.58
CA VAL A 399 2.73 11.36 20.19
C VAL A 399 2.18 9.95 20.04
N ALA A 400 1.06 9.81 19.33
CA ALA A 400 0.47 8.52 19.02
C ALA A 400 0.92 7.97 17.66
N ILE A 401 0.93 6.64 17.57
CA ILE A 401 1.09 5.87 16.33
C ILE A 401 -0.13 4.99 16.17
N THR A 402 -0.89 5.18 15.10
CA THR A 402 -2.21 4.59 14.88
C THR A 402 -2.34 4.03 13.46
N ASP A 403 -1.37 3.20 13.04
CA ASP A 403 -1.36 2.62 11.69
C ASP A 403 -2.64 1.81 11.36
N HIS A 404 -2.98 1.73 10.07
CA HIS A 404 -4.19 1.06 9.59
C HIS A 404 -4.14 -0.46 9.82
N GLY A 405 -4.90 -0.94 10.79
CA GLY A 405 -5.06 -2.35 11.10
C GLY A 405 -3.79 -3.07 11.57
N VAL A 406 -2.64 -2.39 11.71
CA VAL A 406 -1.34 -3.01 12.05
C VAL A 406 -0.61 -2.23 13.14
N VAL A 407 0.39 -2.89 13.74
CA VAL A 407 1.20 -2.35 14.85
C VAL A 407 2.72 -2.54 14.62
N GLN A 408 3.11 -2.73 13.37
CA GLN A 408 4.49 -3.06 12.97
C GLN A 408 5.50 -1.93 13.26
N ALA A 409 5.02 -0.70 13.41
CA ALA A 409 5.84 0.47 13.73
C ALA A 409 6.33 0.49 15.19
N PHE A 410 5.69 -0.27 16.09
CA PHE A 410 5.94 -0.15 17.53
C PHE A 410 7.39 -0.43 17.93
N PRO A 411 8.07 -1.49 17.42
CA PRO A 411 9.46 -1.74 17.78
C PRO A 411 10.38 -0.58 17.40
N ALA A 412 10.24 -0.04 16.19
CA ALA A 412 11.06 1.07 15.70
C ALA A 412 10.88 2.33 16.57
N ALA A 413 9.63 2.67 16.89
CA ALA A 413 9.32 3.80 17.77
C ALA A 413 9.82 3.60 19.21
N SER A 414 9.73 2.36 19.74
CA SER A 414 10.13 2.05 21.12
C SER A 414 11.64 2.17 21.39
N HIS A 415 12.46 2.07 20.35
CA HIS A 415 13.92 2.22 20.45
C HIS A 415 14.39 3.68 20.41
N VAL A 416 13.50 4.63 20.14
CA VAL A 416 13.86 6.06 20.16
C VAL A 416 14.10 6.51 21.59
N LYS A 417 15.28 7.10 21.84
CA LYS A 417 15.57 7.73 23.13
C LYS A 417 14.74 9.01 23.27
N VAL A 418 13.87 9.04 24.27
CA VAL A 418 12.99 10.17 24.57
C VAL A 418 13.20 10.65 26.01
N PRO A 419 12.87 11.92 26.33
CA PRO A 419 12.81 12.39 27.71
C PRO A 419 11.90 11.52 28.59
N ASP A 420 12.17 11.46 29.90
CA ASP A 420 11.43 10.58 30.83
C ASP A 420 9.94 10.94 30.97
N ASP A 421 9.63 12.23 30.81
CA ASP A 421 8.30 12.81 30.83
C ASP A 421 7.57 12.72 29.48
N PHE A 422 8.27 12.32 28.40
CA PHE A 422 7.66 12.07 27.10
C PHE A 422 6.99 10.68 27.04
N ARG A 423 5.88 10.59 26.30
CA ARG A 423 5.14 9.33 26.09
C ARG A 423 4.96 9.05 24.60
N VAL A 424 5.42 7.88 24.15
CA VAL A 424 4.96 7.30 22.88
C VAL A 424 3.67 6.55 23.17
N ILE A 425 2.60 6.95 22.51
CA ILE A 425 1.27 6.35 22.65
C ILE A 425 1.13 5.31 21.54
N TYR A 426 1.01 4.04 21.93
CA TYR A 426 0.85 2.95 20.98
C TYR A 426 -0.62 2.72 20.71
N GLY A 427 -1.02 2.71 19.44
CA GLY A 427 -2.40 2.52 19.04
C GLY A 427 -2.53 1.90 17.66
N CYS A 428 -3.74 1.87 17.15
CA CYS A 428 -4.06 1.37 15.82
C CYS A 428 -5.38 2.00 15.35
N GLU A 429 -5.46 2.36 14.09
CA GLU A 429 -6.75 2.64 13.47
C GLU A 429 -7.35 1.32 12.95
N LEU A 430 -8.40 0.85 13.62
CA LEU A 430 -9.04 -0.42 13.31
C LEU A 430 -10.15 -0.26 12.27
N PHE A 431 -10.29 -1.25 11.39
CA PHE A 431 -11.46 -1.42 10.53
C PHE A 431 -12.57 -2.14 11.31
N LEU A 432 -13.40 -1.40 12.02
CA LEU A 432 -14.49 -1.93 12.83
C LEU A 432 -15.71 -2.29 11.98
N VAL A 433 -16.43 -3.33 12.34
CA VAL A 433 -17.73 -3.70 11.76
C VAL A 433 -18.77 -3.98 12.85
N ASP A 434 -20.00 -3.51 12.64
CA ASP A 434 -21.12 -3.74 13.56
C ASP A 434 -21.79 -5.09 13.28
N ASP A 435 -21.33 -6.12 13.98
CA ASP A 435 -21.86 -7.49 13.94
C ASP A 435 -23.14 -7.69 14.77
N GLY A 436 -23.69 -6.60 15.33
CA GLY A 436 -24.93 -6.56 16.10
C GLY A 436 -26.03 -5.68 15.50
N THR A 437 -25.91 -5.26 14.23
CA THR A 437 -26.89 -4.39 13.59
C THR A 437 -28.27 -5.07 13.55
N ALA A 438 -29.32 -4.33 13.94
CA ALA A 438 -30.69 -4.82 13.92
C ALA A 438 -31.24 -4.85 12.48
N VAL A 439 -31.97 -5.91 12.13
CA VAL A 439 -32.76 -5.98 10.89
C VAL A 439 -33.90 -4.96 10.92
N VAL A 440 -34.54 -4.81 12.07
CA VAL A 440 -35.67 -3.92 12.31
C VAL A 440 -35.30 -2.91 13.40
N GLN A 441 -35.26 -1.64 13.04
CA GLN A 441 -35.15 -0.52 13.97
C GLN A 441 -36.53 -0.21 14.57
N ARG A 442 -36.56 0.11 15.87
CA ARG A 442 -37.80 0.29 16.67
C ARG A 442 -38.81 -0.86 16.45
N PRO A 443 -38.41 -2.13 16.67
CA PRO A 443 -39.28 -3.25 16.38
C PRO A 443 -40.55 -3.19 17.26
N PRO A 444 -41.75 -3.34 16.68
CA PRO A 444 -42.97 -3.36 17.47
C PRO A 444 -43.00 -4.64 18.31
N LYS A 445 -43.32 -4.49 19.60
CA LYS A 445 -43.48 -5.63 20.50
C LYS A 445 -44.77 -6.36 20.17
N ASP A 446 -44.73 -7.69 20.13
CA ASP A 446 -45.89 -8.56 20.00
C ASP A 446 -46.68 -8.47 18.68
N VAL A 447 -46.10 -7.90 17.61
CA VAL A 447 -46.69 -7.96 16.26
C VAL A 447 -46.29 -9.28 15.60
N PRO A 448 -47.23 -10.20 15.33
CA PRO A 448 -46.93 -11.43 14.61
C PRO A 448 -46.40 -11.11 13.22
N LEU A 449 -45.37 -11.84 12.78
CA LEU A 449 -44.86 -11.69 11.41
C LEU A 449 -45.95 -12.10 10.40
N ALA A 450 -46.72 -13.13 10.75
CA ALA A 450 -47.91 -13.54 10.02
C ALA A 450 -48.99 -12.45 10.12
N GLY A 451 -49.23 -11.75 9.01
CA GLY A 451 -50.22 -10.68 8.91
C GLY A 451 -49.69 -9.27 9.17
N ALA A 452 -48.38 -9.11 9.39
CA ALA A 452 -47.74 -7.80 9.43
C ALA A 452 -47.94 -7.04 8.10
N GLU A 453 -48.15 -5.73 8.19
CA GLU A 453 -48.23 -4.85 7.03
C GLU A 453 -46.90 -4.14 6.81
N PHE A 454 -46.41 -4.24 5.58
CA PHE A 454 -45.17 -3.60 5.16
C PHE A 454 -45.45 -2.54 4.10
N VAL A 455 -44.79 -1.40 4.20
CA VAL A 455 -44.71 -0.42 3.11
C VAL A 455 -43.27 -0.38 2.65
N VAL A 456 -43.03 -1.01 1.51
CA VAL A 456 -41.69 -1.08 0.91
C VAL A 456 -41.51 0.12 0.01
N LEU A 457 -40.42 0.85 0.18
CA LEU A 457 -40.17 2.11 -0.50
C LEU A 457 -38.80 2.15 -1.14
N ASP A 458 -38.66 3.11 -2.05
CA ASP A 458 -37.42 3.57 -2.65
C ASP A 458 -37.59 5.05 -2.99
N ILE A 459 -36.50 5.83 -2.96
CA ILE A 459 -36.51 7.26 -3.29
C ILE A 459 -35.40 7.62 -4.28
N GLU A 460 -35.65 8.64 -5.08
CA GLU A 460 -34.61 9.28 -5.89
C GLU A 460 -34.37 10.70 -5.38
N THR A 461 -33.11 11.14 -5.39
CA THR A 461 -32.68 12.41 -4.77
C THR A 461 -31.75 13.20 -5.67
N THR A 462 -31.55 14.49 -5.40
CA THR A 462 -30.58 15.33 -6.14
C THR A 462 -29.12 15.07 -5.78
N GLY A 463 -28.85 14.22 -4.78
CA GLY A 463 -27.52 13.96 -4.23
C GLY A 463 -27.58 13.10 -2.96
N PHE A 464 -26.50 13.04 -2.19
CA PHE A 464 -26.35 12.06 -1.10
C PHE A 464 -26.66 12.59 0.31
N SER A 465 -26.82 13.91 0.50
CA SER A 465 -26.99 14.51 1.82
C SER A 465 -28.46 14.90 2.07
N PRO A 466 -29.16 14.30 3.04
CA PRO A 466 -30.54 14.70 3.38
C PRO A 466 -30.70 16.18 3.72
N ILE A 467 -29.67 16.78 4.33
CA ILE A 467 -29.67 18.19 4.72
C ILE A 467 -29.58 19.10 3.49
N GLY A 468 -28.77 18.65 2.54
CA GLY A 468 -28.35 19.44 1.41
C GLY A 468 -29.16 19.23 0.14
N ASP A 469 -29.67 18.02 -0.05
CA ASP A 469 -30.30 17.49 -1.25
C ASP A 469 -31.80 17.33 -1.10
N ASP A 470 -32.51 17.43 -2.22
CA ASP A 470 -33.96 17.27 -2.27
C ASP A 470 -34.32 15.87 -2.78
N ILE A 471 -35.44 15.35 -2.28
CA ILE A 471 -36.12 14.19 -2.88
C ILE A 471 -36.76 14.66 -4.20
N ILE A 472 -36.63 13.85 -5.27
CA ILE A 472 -37.18 14.10 -6.61
C ILE A 472 -38.20 13.04 -7.06
N GLU A 473 -38.15 11.82 -6.50
CA GLU A 473 -39.19 10.80 -6.70
C GLU A 473 -39.40 9.99 -5.41
N LEU A 474 -40.65 9.65 -5.13
CA LEU A 474 -41.07 8.76 -4.04
C LEU A 474 -41.81 7.57 -4.66
N GLY A 475 -41.30 6.36 -4.44
CA GLY A 475 -41.96 5.11 -4.81
C GLY A 475 -42.25 4.26 -3.58
N ALA A 476 -43.45 3.70 -3.47
CA ALA A 476 -43.76 2.75 -2.42
C ALA A 476 -44.84 1.74 -2.81
N VAL A 477 -44.80 0.56 -2.20
CA VAL A 477 -45.83 -0.47 -2.31
C VAL A 477 -46.24 -0.99 -0.95
N ARG A 478 -47.55 -1.18 -0.75
CA ARG A 478 -48.11 -1.76 0.46
C ARG A 478 -48.25 -3.26 0.26
N CYS A 479 -47.73 -4.02 1.22
CA CYS A 479 -47.81 -5.47 1.24
C CYS A 479 -48.58 -5.96 2.46
N ARG A 480 -49.53 -6.87 2.24
CA ARG A 480 -50.30 -7.52 3.30
C ARG A 480 -50.42 -9.01 2.98
N GLY A 481 -50.08 -9.87 3.94
CA GLY A 481 -50.20 -11.33 3.77
C GLY A 481 -49.31 -11.93 2.68
N GLY A 482 -48.19 -11.28 2.34
CA GLY A 482 -47.28 -11.76 1.30
C GLY A 482 -47.54 -11.19 -0.11
N GLU A 483 -48.60 -10.40 -0.29
CA GLU A 483 -48.99 -9.85 -1.60
C GLU A 483 -48.95 -8.32 -1.60
N ILE A 484 -48.62 -7.74 -2.76
CA ILE A 484 -48.73 -6.30 -2.99
C ILE A 484 -50.21 -5.96 -3.18
N VAL A 485 -50.76 -5.11 -2.31
CA VAL A 485 -52.19 -4.74 -2.29
C VAL A 485 -52.45 -3.30 -2.73
N ASP A 486 -51.43 -2.43 -2.70
CA ASP A 486 -51.54 -1.03 -3.11
C ASP A 486 -50.16 -0.46 -3.50
N SER A 487 -50.14 0.65 -4.24
CA SER A 487 -48.90 1.31 -4.69
C SER A 487 -49.03 2.84 -4.72
N PHE A 488 -47.95 3.52 -4.37
CA PHE A 488 -47.82 4.97 -4.39
C PHE A 488 -46.61 5.39 -5.25
N GLN A 489 -46.78 6.43 -6.04
CA GLN A 489 -45.70 7.06 -6.79
C GLN A 489 -45.95 8.57 -6.88
N SER A 490 -44.93 9.37 -6.64
CA SER A 490 -44.98 10.82 -6.85
C SER A 490 -43.61 11.37 -7.21
N PHE A 491 -43.54 12.17 -8.27
CA PHE A 491 -42.43 13.10 -8.44
C PHE A 491 -42.52 14.21 -7.38
N VAL A 492 -41.39 14.82 -7.09
CA VAL A 492 -41.27 15.92 -6.14
C VAL A 492 -40.49 17.04 -6.81
N ARG A 493 -41.06 18.25 -6.81
CA ARG A 493 -40.38 19.41 -7.40
C ARG A 493 -39.18 19.80 -6.51
N PRO A 494 -37.93 19.69 -7.01
CA PRO A 494 -36.75 20.06 -6.22
C PRO A 494 -36.65 21.57 -6.10
N THR A 495 -35.95 22.03 -5.07
CA THR A 495 -35.61 23.45 -4.84
C THR A 495 -34.37 23.88 -5.60
N LYS A 496 -33.58 22.91 -6.09
CA LYS A 496 -32.35 23.12 -6.87
C LYS A 496 -32.32 22.26 -8.14
N PRO A 497 -31.50 22.63 -9.15
CA PRO A 497 -31.34 21.83 -10.35
C PRO A 497 -30.82 20.43 -10.04
N VAL A 498 -31.37 19.41 -10.70
CA VAL A 498 -30.87 18.03 -10.60
C VAL A 498 -29.52 17.94 -11.32
N PRO A 499 -28.45 17.47 -10.66
CA PRO A 499 -27.14 17.33 -11.30
C PRO A 499 -27.18 16.41 -12.53
N PRO A 500 -26.41 16.68 -13.59
CA PRO A 500 -26.40 15.85 -14.80
C PRO A 500 -26.06 14.37 -14.57
N GLU A 501 -25.27 14.07 -13.53
CA GLU A 501 -24.93 12.68 -13.19
C GLU A 501 -26.11 11.93 -12.58
N VAL A 502 -26.88 12.59 -11.72
CA VAL A 502 -28.11 12.05 -11.15
C VAL A 502 -29.14 11.82 -12.27
N GLN A 503 -29.32 12.78 -13.19
CA GLN A 503 -30.23 12.59 -14.33
C GLN A 503 -29.87 11.37 -15.19
N LYS A 504 -28.57 11.07 -15.36
CA LYS A 504 -28.11 9.88 -16.09
C LYS A 504 -28.36 8.58 -15.31
N LEU A 505 -28.31 8.64 -13.98
CA LEU A 505 -28.51 7.48 -13.12
C LEU A 505 -30.00 7.13 -13.02
N THR A 506 -30.84 8.12 -12.75
CA THR A 506 -32.27 7.95 -12.45
C THR A 506 -33.17 8.07 -13.69
N ASN A 507 -32.63 8.56 -14.81
CA ASN A 507 -33.37 8.93 -16.00
C ASN A 507 -34.48 9.98 -15.76
N ILE A 508 -34.47 10.68 -14.63
CA ILE A 508 -35.41 11.76 -14.31
C ILE A 508 -34.92 13.05 -14.96
N THR A 509 -35.68 13.58 -15.92
CA THR A 509 -35.35 14.84 -16.61
C THR A 509 -36.00 16.04 -15.93
N PRO A 510 -35.46 17.26 -16.09
CA PRO A 510 -36.10 18.48 -15.58
C PRO A 510 -37.56 18.65 -16.03
N ASP A 511 -37.88 18.24 -17.27
CA ASP A 511 -39.23 18.30 -17.83
C ASP A 511 -40.22 17.38 -17.08
N MET A 512 -39.75 16.24 -16.55
CA MET A 512 -40.59 15.33 -15.74
C MET A 512 -40.94 15.92 -14.37
N LEU A 513 -40.09 16.83 -13.86
CA LEU A 513 -40.27 17.52 -12.59
C LEU A 513 -41.04 18.83 -12.76
N GLU A 514 -41.27 19.27 -14.01
CA GLU A 514 -42.07 20.44 -14.33
C GLU A 514 -43.54 20.19 -13.99
N GLY A 515 -44.06 20.91 -12.99
CA GLY A 515 -45.43 20.72 -12.50
C GLY A 515 -45.59 19.64 -11.43
N ALA A 516 -44.50 18.98 -11.01
CA ALA A 516 -44.53 18.07 -9.86
C ALA A 516 -44.96 18.81 -8.56
N PRO A 517 -45.61 18.12 -7.61
CA PRO A 517 -46.02 18.71 -6.34
C PRO A 517 -44.80 19.20 -5.54
N ALA A 518 -45.02 20.19 -4.68
CA ALA A 518 -43.99 20.64 -3.76
C ALA A 518 -43.70 19.55 -2.71
N ALA A 519 -42.48 19.53 -2.16
CA ALA A 519 -42.05 18.54 -1.16
C ALA A 519 -43.06 18.33 -0.02
N ALA A 520 -43.60 19.41 0.56
CA ALA A 520 -44.59 19.31 1.64
C ALA A 520 -45.89 18.59 1.23
N GLU A 521 -46.35 18.77 -0.01
CA GLU A 521 -47.55 18.12 -0.54
C GLU A 521 -47.30 16.64 -0.81
N ALA A 522 -46.21 16.33 -1.52
CA ALA A 522 -45.83 14.96 -1.84
C ALA A 522 -45.56 14.12 -0.59
N LEU A 523 -44.83 14.66 0.38
CA LEU A 523 -44.54 13.98 1.66
C LEU A 523 -45.81 13.76 2.47
N ARG A 524 -46.75 14.71 2.48
CA ARG A 524 -48.03 14.52 3.20
C ARG A 524 -48.84 13.38 2.59
N ALA A 525 -48.95 13.33 1.27
CA ALA A 525 -49.62 12.23 0.58
C ALA A 525 -48.89 10.89 0.82
N PHE A 526 -47.56 10.89 0.78
CA PHE A 526 -46.73 9.72 1.06
C PHE A 526 -46.92 9.20 2.48
N PHE A 527 -46.83 10.04 3.52
CA PHE A 527 -46.99 9.60 4.90
C PHE A 527 -48.44 9.20 5.25
N GLN A 528 -49.44 9.77 4.56
CA GLN A 528 -50.81 9.25 4.61
C GLN A 528 -50.90 7.83 4.02
N PHE A 529 -50.21 7.58 2.92
CA PHE A 529 -50.10 6.24 2.34
C PHE A 529 -49.30 5.29 3.24
N VAL A 530 -48.30 5.74 4.00
CA VAL A 530 -47.53 4.89 4.93
C VAL A 530 -48.37 4.51 6.16
N GLY A 531 -49.01 5.48 6.82
CA GLY A 531 -49.75 5.26 8.06
C GLY A 531 -48.85 4.68 9.17
N ASP A 532 -49.35 3.68 9.90
CA ASP A 532 -48.62 3.00 10.99
C ASP A 532 -47.87 1.73 10.53
N ALA A 533 -47.75 1.50 9.22
CA ALA A 533 -47.12 0.30 8.68
C ALA A 533 -45.61 0.23 8.99
N ILE A 534 -45.06 -0.98 8.92
CA ILE A 534 -43.61 -1.20 9.00
C ILE A 534 -43.01 -0.75 7.68
N VAL A 535 -42.12 0.23 7.75
CA VAL A 535 -41.44 0.77 6.57
C VAL A 535 -40.29 -0.14 6.21
N VAL A 536 -40.12 -0.43 4.93
CA VAL A 536 -39.07 -1.32 4.44
C VAL A 536 -38.32 -0.67 3.29
N ALA A 537 -37.00 -0.77 3.30
CA ALA A 537 -36.17 -0.36 2.16
C ALA A 537 -34.97 -1.30 2.03
N HIS A 538 -34.26 -1.21 0.90
CA HIS A 538 -33.03 -1.95 0.67
C HIS A 538 -31.83 -1.05 0.95
N ASN A 539 -31.03 -1.37 1.96
CA ASN A 539 -30.08 -0.43 2.55
C ASN A 539 -30.81 0.78 3.17
N ALA A 540 -31.83 0.48 3.98
CA ALA A 540 -32.85 1.42 4.43
C ALA A 540 -32.35 2.72 5.07
N GLN A 541 -31.12 2.73 5.58
CA GLN A 541 -30.52 3.93 6.19
C GLN A 541 -30.53 5.14 5.25
N PHE A 542 -30.34 4.93 3.94
CA PHE A 542 -30.34 6.01 2.96
C PHE A 542 -31.73 6.66 2.85
N ASP A 543 -32.74 5.90 2.42
CA ASP A 543 -34.11 6.40 2.23
C ASP A 543 -34.71 6.94 3.52
N TYR A 544 -34.50 6.22 4.62
CA TYR A 544 -34.97 6.61 5.94
C TYR A 544 -34.42 7.98 6.36
N SER A 545 -33.13 8.25 6.13
CA SER A 545 -32.50 9.52 6.50
C SER A 545 -33.11 10.71 5.76
N PHE A 546 -33.35 10.57 4.45
CA PHE A 546 -34.02 11.58 3.62
C PHE A 546 -35.46 11.83 4.07
N LEU A 547 -36.25 10.76 4.19
CA LEU A 547 -37.66 10.84 4.58
C LEU A 547 -37.82 11.46 5.97
N ARG A 548 -37.00 11.05 6.93
CA ARG A 548 -37.02 11.59 8.29
C ARG A 548 -36.69 13.08 8.30
N TYR A 549 -35.59 13.49 7.66
CA TYR A 549 -35.18 14.90 7.62
C TYR A 549 -36.23 15.77 6.93
N HIS A 550 -36.73 15.33 5.76
CA HIS A 550 -37.69 16.08 4.97
C HIS A 550 -39.07 16.14 5.65
N ARG A 551 -39.51 15.08 6.33
CA ARG A 551 -40.73 15.10 7.15
C ARG A 551 -40.63 16.17 8.24
N GLN A 552 -39.53 16.20 8.97
CA GLN A 552 -39.31 17.21 10.00
C GLN A 552 -39.25 18.62 9.40
N LYS A 553 -38.49 18.82 8.32
CA LYS A 553 -38.28 20.12 7.66
C LYS A 553 -39.57 20.71 7.08
N TYR A 554 -40.38 19.90 6.39
CA TYR A 554 -41.55 20.39 5.64
C TYR A 554 -42.88 20.20 6.37
N LEU A 555 -42.98 19.24 7.28
CA LEU A 555 -44.22 18.93 8.01
C LEU A 555 -44.11 19.21 9.52
N GLY A 556 -42.90 19.34 10.07
CA GLY A 556 -42.70 19.52 11.52
C GLY A 556 -43.01 18.26 12.34
N GLU A 557 -43.03 17.10 11.70
CA GLU A 557 -43.41 15.81 12.31
C GLU A 557 -42.24 14.83 12.35
N GLU A 558 -42.23 14.00 13.39
CA GLU A 558 -41.25 12.93 13.57
C GLU A 558 -41.60 11.68 12.74
N PHE A 559 -40.58 10.97 12.25
CA PHE A 559 -40.75 9.67 11.59
C PHE A 559 -40.56 8.50 12.57
N ALA A 560 -41.65 8.10 13.22
CA ALA A 560 -41.65 7.12 14.32
C ALA A 560 -41.83 5.65 13.90
N ASN A 561 -42.18 5.37 12.64
CA ASN A 561 -42.47 4.01 12.18
C ASN A 561 -41.29 3.04 12.42
N PRO A 562 -41.56 1.74 12.64
CA PRO A 562 -40.54 0.70 12.55
C PRO A 562 -39.95 0.65 11.15
N VAL A 563 -38.64 0.43 11.05
CA VAL A 563 -37.91 0.39 9.78
C VAL A 563 -37.18 -0.94 9.65
N LEU A 564 -37.48 -1.70 8.60
CA LEU A 564 -36.83 -2.96 8.27
C LEU A 564 -35.86 -2.75 7.10
N ASP A 565 -34.63 -3.21 7.26
CA ASP A 565 -33.63 -3.21 6.19
C ASP A 565 -33.50 -4.60 5.54
N THR A 566 -33.94 -4.70 4.28
CA THR A 566 -33.84 -5.97 3.53
C THR A 566 -32.40 -6.38 3.25
N LEU A 567 -31.45 -5.43 3.20
CA LEU A 567 -30.03 -5.76 3.02
C LEU A 567 -29.48 -6.50 4.24
N THR A 568 -29.76 -5.98 5.44
CA THR A 568 -29.38 -6.62 6.70
C THR A 568 -30.07 -7.97 6.87
N LEU A 569 -31.37 -8.08 6.56
CA LEU A 569 -32.10 -9.36 6.56
C LEU A 569 -31.48 -10.36 5.58
N ALA A 570 -31.15 -9.93 4.35
CA ALA A 570 -30.60 -10.81 3.33
C ALA A 570 -29.23 -11.37 3.72
N ARG A 571 -28.36 -10.56 4.35
CA ARG A 571 -27.07 -11.03 4.87
C ARG A 571 -27.22 -12.08 5.96
N ALA A 572 -28.24 -11.94 6.81
CA ALA A 572 -28.53 -12.90 7.87
C ALA A 572 -29.09 -14.23 7.31
N VAL A 573 -29.99 -14.16 6.34
CA VAL A 573 -30.72 -15.34 5.81
C VAL A 573 -29.99 -16.03 4.66
N LEU A 574 -29.15 -15.32 3.91
CA LEU A 574 -28.41 -15.83 2.74
C LEU A 574 -26.90 -15.59 2.91
N PRO A 575 -26.24 -16.15 3.94
CA PRO A 575 -24.84 -15.87 4.24
C PRO A 575 -23.86 -16.43 3.20
N HIS A 576 -24.29 -17.30 2.28
CA HIS A 576 -23.46 -17.85 1.20
C HIS A 576 -23.24 -16.88 0.03
N MET A 577 -24.08 -15.85 -0.11
CA MET A 577 -23.98 -14.89 -1.21
C MET A 577 -22.78 -13.94 -1.03
N ARG A 578 -22.10 -13.64 -2.14
CA ARG A 578 -20.99 -12.66 -2.16
C ARG A 578 -21.46 -11.21 -2.23
N SER A 579 -22.63 -10.98 -2.80
CA SER A 579 -23.26 -9.67 -2.94
C SER A 579 -24.73 -9.79 -2.60
N HIS A 580 -25.24 -8.82 -1.86
CA HIS A 580 -26.65 -8.71 -1.50
C HIS A 580 -27.27 -7.45 -2.08
N SER A 581 -26.71 -6.90 -3.17
CA SER A 581 -27.39 -5.83 -3.90
C SER A 581 -28.75 -6.30 -4.40
N LEU A 582 -29.70 -5.38 -4.56
CA LEU A 582 -31.04 -5.72 -5.04
C LEU A 582 -31.00 -6.58 -6.32
N ALA A 583 -30.15 -6.22 -7.29
CA ALA A 583 -29.94 -6.98 -8.52
C ALA A 583 -29.32 -8.38 -8.31
N ALA A 584 -28.48 -8.58 -7.29
CA ALA A 584 -27.94 -9.90 -6.96
C ALA A 584 -29.02 -10.77 -6.29
N LEU A 585 -29.82 -10.17 -5.41
CA LEU A 585 -30.91 -10.86 -4.71
C LEU A 585 -32.02 -11.29 -5.67
N THR A 586 -32.38 -10.46 -6.65
CA THR A 586 -33.39 -10.85 -7.65
C THR A 586 -32.96 -12.08 -8.45
N LYS A 587 -31.68 -12.17 -8.81
CA LYS A 587 -31.12 -13.34 -9.50
C LYS A 587 -31.13 -14.60 -8.64
N GLU A 588 -30.72 -14.50 -7.37
CA GLU A 588 -30.70 -15.64 -6.45
C GLU A 588 -32.11 -16.12 -6.11
N LEU A 589 -33.02 -15.19 -5.81
CA LEU A 589 -34.38 -15.47 -5.37
C LEU A 589 -35.36 -15.68 -6.52
N GLN A 590 -34.86 -15.60 -7.77
CA GLN A 590 -35.64 -15.74 -9.01
C GLN A 590 -36.82 -14.77 -9.09
N VAL A 591 -36.59 -13.53 -8.66
CA VAL A 591 -37.54 -12.42 -8.73
C VAL A 591 -37.28 -11.61 -10.01
N PRO A 592 -38.31 -11.23 -10.79
CA PRO A 592 -38.13 -10.38 -11.96
C PRO A 592 -37.64 -8.97 -11.56
N LEU A 593 -36.55 -8.52 -12.16
CA LEU A 593 -36.10 -7.13 -12.06
C LEU A 593 -36.90 -6.30 -13.07
N VAL A 594 -37.78 -5.43 -12.58
CA VAL A 594 -38.58 -4.51 -13.39
C VAL A 594 -37.82 -3.18 -13.46
N ASP A 595 -37.51 -2.71 -14.67
CA ASP A 595 -36.88 -1.40 -15.00
C ASP A 595 -36.07 -0.72 -13.88
N HIS A 596 -34.76 -0.98 -13.84
CA HIS A 596 -33.86 -0.52 -12.79
C HIS A 596 -33.69 1.02 -12.83
N HIS A 597 -33.69 1.69 -11.67
CA HIS A 597 -33.56 3.16 -11.48
C HIS A 597 -34.85 3.98 -11.61
N ARG A 598 -35.97 3.40 -11.17
CA ARG A 598 -37.22 4.12 -10.93
C ARG A 598 -37.75 3.70 -9.58
N ALA A 599 -38.06 4.68 -8.73
CA ALA A 599 -38.43 4.42 -7.34
C ALA A 599 -39.62 3.45 -7.18
N ASP A 600 -40.63 3.51 -8.06
CA ASP A 600 -41.78 2.60 -7.96
C ASP A 600 -41.45 1.15 -8.38
N ALA A 601 -40.57 0.98 -9.35
CA ALA A 601 -40.15 -0.32 -9.86
C ALA A 601 -39.18 -1.01 -8.90
N ASP A 602 -38.25 -0.25 -8.32
CA ASP A 602 -37.32 -0.73 -7.31
C ASP A 602 -38.05 -1.05 -5.99
N ALA A 603 -39.05 -0.26 -5.57
CA ALA A 603 -39.91 -0.60 -4.41
C ALA A 603 -40.69 -1.91 -4.61
N LYS A 604 -41.26 -2.15 -5.80
CA LYS A 604 -41.93 -3.43 -6.14
C LYS A 604 -40.94 -4.60 -6.09
N THR A 605 -39.75 -4.41 -6.65
CA THR A 605 -38.69 -5.42 -6.66
C THR A 605 -38.24 -5.76 -5.24
N ALA A 606 -37.98 -4.74 -4.41
CA ALA A 606 -37.62 -4.90 -3.02
C ALA A 606 -38.73 -5.59 -2.20
N ALA A 607 -40.00 -5.35 -2.51
CA ALA A 607 -41.12 -6.05 -1.88
C ALA A 607 -41.14 -7.54 -2.20
N MET A 608 -40.94 -7.91 -3.47
CA MET A 608 -40.86 -9.32 -3.87
C MET A 608 -39.64 -10.01 -3.21
N VAL A 609 -38.51 -9.32 -3.14
CA VAL A 609 -37.32 -9.79 -2.42
C VAL A 609 -37.61 -9.99 -0.93
N LEU A 610 -38.24 -9.01 -0.27
CA LEU A 610 -38.65 -9.11 1.14
C LEU A 610 -39.47 -10.38 1.40
N MET A 611 -40.50 -10.64 0.58
CA MET A 611 -41.34 -11.84 0.77
C MET A 611 -40.50 -13.12 0.68
N LYS A 612 -39.58 -13.21 -0.29
CA LYS A 612 -38.68 -14.35 -0.43
C LYS A 612 -37.66 -14.50 0.69
N LEU A 613 -37.24 -13.40 1.31
CA LEU A 613 -36.39 -13.44 2.50
C LEU A 613 -37.17 -13.88 3.74
N LEU A 614 -38.40 -13.39 3.93
CA LEU A 614 -39.26 -13.78 5.04
C LEU A 614 -39.67 -15.26 4.96
N GLU A 615 -39.89 -15.81 3.76
CA GLU A 615 -40.12 -17.26 3.54
C GLU A 615 -38.95 -18.12 4.06
N ARG A 616 -37.73 -17.57 4.09
CA ARG A 616 -36.50 -18.26 4.49
C ARG A 616 -36.08 -17.92 5.93
N ALA A 617 -36.79 -17.04 6.61
CA ALA A 617 -36.54 -16.66 7.99
C ALA A 617 -37.13 -17.71 8.96
N GLU A 618 -36.41 -18.82 9.14
CA GLU A 618 -36.85 -19.91 10.02
C GLU A 618 -36.84 -19.51 11.51
N GLY A 619 -37.82 -20.00 12.28
CA GLY A 619 -37.89 -19.79 13.74
C GLY A 619 -38.27 -18.37 14.19
N VAL A 620 -38.90 -17.59 13.32
CA VAL A 620 -39.35 -16.21 13.58
C VAL A 620 -40.88 -16.17 13.67
N GLU A 621 -41.43 -15.76 14.82
CA GLU A 621 -42.88 -15.66 15.03
C GLU A 621 -43.38 -14.22 14.98
N THR A 622 -42.57 -13.28 15.47
CA THR A 622 -42.87 -11.85 15.52
C THR A 622 -41.88 -11.03 14.71
N VAL A 623 -42.26 -9.81 14.33
CA VAL A 623 -41.37 -8.87 13.62
C VAL A 623 -40.09 -8.59 14.41
N ALA A 624 -40.19 -8.53 15.74
CA ALA A 624 -39.04 -8.32 16.62
C ALA A 624 -38.04 -9.50 16.62
N ASP A 625 -38.51 -10.73 16.32
CA ASP A 625 -37.66 -11.92 16.29
C ASP A 625 -36.66 -11.89 15.11
N LEU A 626 -36.94 -11.12 14.05
CA LEU A 626 -36.03 -10.94 12.91
C LEU A 626 -34.64 -10.43 13.36
N ASN A 627 -34.57 -9.64 14.43
CA ASN A 627 -33.31 -9.14 14.98
C ASN A 627 -32.44 -10.24 15.62
N ARG A 628 -32.97 -11.44 15.86
CA ARG A 628 -32.18 -12.57 16.37
C ARG A 628 -31.37 -13.26 15.26
N LEU A 629 -31.78 -13.10 14.00
CA LEU A 629 -31.14 -13.73 12.85
C LEU A 629 -29.74 -13.15 12.56
N THR A 630 -29.43 -11.95 13.06
CA THR A 630 -28.11 -11.32 12.84
C THR A 630 -27.03 -11.87 13.77
N LYS A 631 -27.38 -12.75 14.72
CA LYS A 631 -26.39 -13.47 15.53
C LYS A 631 -25.56 -14.39 14.64
N GLY A 632 -24.26 -14.12 14.53
CA GLY A 632 -23.35 -14.91 13.70
C GLY A 632 -23.38 -14.51 12.23
N ILE A 633 -23.81 -13.29 11.91
CA ILE A 633 -23.69 -12.73 10.56
C ILE A 633 -22.25 -12.86 10.06
N ASN A 634 -22.10 -13.15 8.77
CA ASN A 634 -20.78 -13.23 8.18
C ASN A 634 -20.12 -11.84 8.18
N VAL A 635 -19.12 -11.66 9.05
CA VAL A 635 -18.33 -10.44 9.24
C VAL A 635 -17.69 -9.97 7.92
N GLU A 636 -17.37 -10.89 7.01
CA GLU A 636 -16.81 -10.57 5.70
C GLU A 636 -17.76 -9.80 4.79
N GLN A 637 -19.07 -9.80 5.08
CA GLN A 637 -20.09 -9.09 4.29
C GLN A 637 -20.41 -7.70 4.85
N LEU A 638 -19.95 -7.40 6.06
CA LEU A 638 -20.18 -6.12 6.72
C LEU A 638 -19.25 -5.05 6.17
N ARG A 639 -19.75 -3.81 6.08
CA ARG A 639 -18.96 -2.67 5.63
C ARG A 639 -18.11 -2.16 6.81
N PRO A 640 -16.77 -2.16 6.70
CA PRO A 640 -15.93 -1.60 7.75
C PRO A 640 -16.01 -0.08 7.77
N TYR A 641 -15.81 0.48 8.95
CA TYR A 641 -15.54 1.89 9.21
C TYR A 641 -14.36 2.00 10.19
N HIS A 642 -13.79 3.19 10.30
CA HIS A 642 -12.59 3.38 11.12
C HIS A 642 -12.93 3.70 12.57
N THR A 643 -12.06 3.27 13.49
CA THR A 643 -12.05 3.72 14.88
C THR A 643 -10.61 3.72 15.38
N THR A 644 -10.24 4.76 16.13
CA THR A 644 -8.89 4.85 16.71
C THR A 644 -8.87 4.11 18.03
N VAL A 645 -7.87 3.28 18.27
CA VAL A 645 -7.68 2.60 19.55
C VAL A 645 -6.31 2.92 20.10
N LEU A 646 -6.25 3.46 21.32
CA LEU A 646 -5.01 3.78 22.03
C LEU A 646 -4.81 2.82 23.21
N VAL A 647 -3.60 2.30 23.36
CA VAL A 647 -3.22 1.44 24.48
C VAL A 647 -3.00 2.28 25.73
N LYS A 648 -3.85 2.06 26.74
CA LYS A 648 -3.77 2.72 28.04
C LYS A 648 -2.82 2.02 29.00
N THR A 649 -2.83 0.68 29.02
CA THR A 649 -2.09 -0.15 29.99
C THR A 649 -1.40 -1.35 29.33
N GLN A 650 -0.53 -2.06 30.06
CA GLN A 650 0.12 -3.27 29.53
C GLN A 650 -0.88 -4.39 29.19
N ALA A 651 -2.01 -4.47 29.90
CA ALA A 651 -3.11 -5.38 29.57
C ALA A 651 -3.74 -5.00 28.22
N GLY A 652 -3.94 -3.69 28.00
CA GLY A 652 -4.38 -3.14 26.72
C GLY A 652 -3.46 -3.51 25.56
N MET A 653 -2.14 -3.48 25.76
CA MET A 653 -1.17 -3.89 24.71
C MET A 653 -1.42 -5.33 24.27
N LYS A 654 -1.63 -6.26 25.22
CA LYS A 654 -1.93 -7.66 24.91
C LYS A 654 -3.28 -7.80 24.20
N ASN A 655 -4.28 -7.03 24.62
CA ASN A 655 -5.60 -7.04 23.99
C ASN A 655 -5.57 -6.50 22.56
N LEU A 656 -4.83 -5.41 22.31
CA LEU A 656 -4.60 -4.91 20.95
C LEU A 656 -3.94 -5.98 20.09
N TYR A 657 -2.87 -6.65 20.55
CA TYR A 657 -2.24 -7.74 19.79
C TYR A 657 -3.21 -8.89 19.47
N LYS A 658 -4.11 -9.23 20.39
CA LYS A 658 -5.16 -10.23 20.11
C LYS A 658 -6.12 -9.75 19.02
N LEU A 659 -6.61 -8.51 19.12
CA LEU A 659 -7.54 -7.94 18.13
C LEU A 659 -6.91 -7.89 16.73
N ILE A 660 -5.64 -7.48 16.64
CA ILE A 660 -4.89 -7.48 15.37
C ILE A 660 -4.69 -8.91 14.85
N SER A 661 -4.44 -9.88 15.73
CA SER A 661 -4.31 -11.29 15.31
C SER A 661 -5.64 -11.84 14.79
N LEU A 662 -6.74 -11.59 15.49
CA LEU A 662 -8.09 -12.00 15.08
C LEU A 662 -8.48 -11.35 13.75
N SER A 663 -8.17 -10.07 13.56
CA SER A 663 -8.49 -9.35 12.32
C SER A 663 -7.74 -9.86 11.10
N HIS A 664 -6.54 -10.43 11.29
CA HIS A 664 -5.71 -10.99 10.22
C HIS A 664 -5.91 -12.49 9.98
N ILE A 665 -6.49 -13.23 10.94
CA ILE A 665 -6.64 -14.69 10.88
C ILE A 665 -8.11 -15.08 10.70
N GLU A 666 -8.98 -14.65 11.61
CA GLU A 666 -10.38 -15.10 11.69
C GLU A 666 -11.31 -14.22 10.85
N TYR A 667 -11.09 -12.90 10.86
CA TYR A 667 -12.01 -11.90 10.27
C TYR A 667 -11.42 -11.16 9.08
N PHE A 668 -10.35 -11.71 8.50
CA PHE A 668 -9.69 -11.09 7.36
C PHE A 668 -10.54 -11.23 6.10
N ASN A 669 -10.73 -10.13 5.39
CA ASN A 669 -11.20 -10.12 4.01
C ASN A 669 -10.24 -9.23 3.21
N ARG A 670 -10.70 -8.40 2.27
CA ARG A 670 -9.86 -7.40 1.59
C ARG A 670 -9.09 -6.48 2.55
N THR A 671 -9.59 -6.32 3.78
CA THR A 671 -8.97 -5.57 4.88
C THR A 671 -9.10 -6.37 6.18
N PRO A 672 -8.21 -6.17 7.16
CA PRO A 672 -8.29 -6.84 8.46
C PRO A 672 -9.37 -6.22 9.33
N ARG A 673 -10.48 -6.92 9.57
CA ARG A 673 -11.66 -6.36 10.25
C ARG A 673 -11.77 -6.80 11.70
N VAL A 674 -12.35 -5.96 12.52
CA VAL A 674 -12.64 -6.25 13.93
C VAL A 674 -14.14 -6.14 14.16
N PRO A 675 -14.84 -7.23 14.53
CA PRO A 675 -16.21 -7.14 15.01
C PRO A 675 -16.28 -6.29 16.28
N ARG A 676 -17.30 -5.43 16.39
CA ARG A 676 -17.51 -4.60 17.59
C ARG A 676 -17.66 -5.45 18.85
N SER A 677 -18.31 -6.60 18.75
CA SER A 677 -18.41 -7.54 19.88
C SER A 677 -17.05 -8.07 20.36
N GLU A 678 -16.09 -8.26 19.46
CA GLU A 678 -14.72 -8.69 19.81
C GLU A 678 -13.90 -7.56 20.44
N LEU A 679 -14.06 -6.34 19.95
CA LEU A 679 -13.45 -5.17 20.58
C LEU A 679 -13.97 -4.99 22.01
N GLU A 680 -15.27 -5.17 22.24
CA GLU A 680 -15.85 -5.09 23.59
C GLU A 680 -15.27 -6.14 24.55
N LYS A 681 -15.11 -7.39 24.10
CA LYS A 681 -14.47 -8.45 24.90
C LYS A 681 -13.02 -8.12 25.29
N HIS A 682 -12.34 -7.34 24.46
CA HIS A 682 -10.93 -6.98 24.61
C HIS A 682 -10.71 -5.51 24.97
N ARG A 683 -11.75 -4.78 25.37
CA ARG A 683 -11.69 -3.32 25.60
C ARG A 683 -10.85 -2.91 26.81
N GLU A 684 -10.63 -3.84 27.75
CA GLU A 684 -9.84 -3.57 28.95
C GLU A 684 -8.45 -3.02 28.59
N GLY A 685 -8.10 -1.86 29.17
CA GLY A 685 -6.81 -1.22 28.95
C GLY A 685 -6.68 -0.48 27.62
N LEU A 686 -7.79 -0.27 26.89
CA LEU A 686 -7.84 0.49 25.64
C LEU A 686 -8.69 1.75 25.82
N LEU A 687 -8.36 2.81 25.08
CA LEU A 687 -9.21 3.98 24.85
C LEU A 687 -9.66 3.99 23.39
N VAL A 688 -10.94 4.17 23.13
CA VAL A 688 -11.53 4.11 21.79
C VAL A 688 -11.97 5.50 21.36
N GLY A 689 -11.36 6.02 20.29
CA GLY A 689 -11.69 7.29 19.64
C GLY A 689 -12.67 7.11 18.47
N SER A 690 -13.43 8.15 18.16
CA SER A 690 -14.40 8.12 17.07
C SER A 690 -13.79 7.98 15.67
N SER A 691 -12.47 8.15 15.53
CA SER A 691 -11.79 8.41 14.26
C SER A 691 -12.38 9.65 13.56
N THR A 692 -11.86 9.94 12.37
CA THR A 692 -12.11 11.14 11.59
C THR A 692 -13.23 10.92 10.57
N TYR A 693 -13.07 11.34 9.32
CA TYR A 693 -14.08 11.20 8.25
C TYR A 693 -14.36 9.73 7.89
N GLY A 694 -13.43 8.81 8.17
CA GLY A 694 -13.63 7.37 8.00
C GLY A 694 -14.45 6.71 9.12
N GLY A 695 -14.72 7.45 10.20
CA GLY A 695 -15.44 6.98 11.37
C GLY A 695 -16.96 7.02 11.24
N GLN A 696 -17.65 6.18 12.01
CA GLN A 696 -19.11 6.06 12.01
C GLN A 696 -19.82 7.36 12.42
N LEU A 697 -19.30 8.07 13.42
CA LEU A 697 -19.94 9.29 13.92
C LEU A 697 -19.91 10.42 12.88
N PHE A 698 -18.80 10.57 12.16
CA PHE A 698 -18.65 11.60 11.13
C PHE A 698 -19.54 11.31 9.92
N ASP A 699 -19.57 10.05 9.46
CA ASP A 699 -20.49 9.60 8.40
C ASP A 699 -21.96 9.81 8.79
N ALA A 700 -22.34 9.54 10.04
CA ALA A 700 -23.69 9.79 10.55
C ALA A 700 -24.07 11.29 10.52
N LEU A 701 -23.12 12.19 10.83
CA LEU A 701 -23.33 13.63 10.76
C LEU A 701 -23.59 14.13 9.32
N ILE A 702 -22.81 13.64 8.35
CA ILE A 702 -22.99 13.98 6.92
C ILE A 702 -24.38 13.53 6.44
N ARG A 703 -24.83 12.36 6.90
CA ARG A 703 -26.16 11.79 6.61
C ARG A 703 -27.30 12.46 7.36
N GLY A 704 -27.04 13.46 8.20
CA GLY A 704 -28.08 14.16 8.94
C GLY A 704 -28.82 13.30 9.96
N VAL A 705 -28.13 12.32 10.55
CA VAL A 705 -28.67 11.55 11.68
C VAL A 705 -29.01 12.50 12.84
N PRO A 706 -30.16 12.35 13.51
CA PRO A 706 -30.57 13.24 14.60
C PRO A 706 -29.77 13.09 15.88
N ASP A 707 -29.81 14.15 16.67
CA ASP A 707 -28.93 14.34 17.82
C ASP A 707 -29.05 13.22 18.86
N GLU A 708 -30.24 12.68 19.12
CA GLU A 708 -30.42 11.55 20.07
C GLU A 708 -29.66 10.28 19.65
N GLU A 709 -29.64 9.98 18.35
CA GLU A 709 -28.95 8.82 17.80
C GLU A 709 -27.44 9.07 17.70
N LEU A 710 -27.04 10.30 17.37
CA LEU A 710 -25.65 10.75 17.45
C LEU A 710 -25.12 10.67 18.89
N GLU A 711 -25.93 11.06 19.88
CA GLU A 711 -25.63 10.93 21.31
C GLU A 711 -25.42 9.48 21.71
N GLN A 712 -26.30 8.58 21.25
CA GLN A 712 -26.13 7.15 21.49
C GLN A 712 -24.84 6.62 20.87
N MET A 713 -24.52 6.98 19.62
CA MET A 713 -23.26 6.58 18.97
C MET A 713 -22.04 7.14 19.70
N ALA A 714 -22.03 8.45 19.99
CA ALA A 714 -20.94 9.12 20.69
C ALA A 714 -20.75 8.62 22.13
N SER A 715 -21.81 8.15 22.79
CA SER A 715 -21.77 7.59 24.14
C SER A 715 -20.88 6.34 24.27
N TRP A 716 -20.56 5.68 23.16
CA TRP A 716 -19.72 4.49 23.15
C TRP A 716 -18.20 4.76 23.10
N TYR A 717 -17.79 5.93 22.59
CA TYR A 717 -16.37 6.29 22.45
C TYR A 717 -15.80 6.91 23.73
N ASP A 718 -14.53 6.70 24.07
CA ASP A 718 -13.91 7.34 25.23
C ASP A 718 -13.59 8.83 24.97
N TYR A 719 -13.33 9.17 23.71
CA TYR A 719 -13.12 10.55 23.23
C TYR A 719 -13.58 10.68 21.78
N LEU A 720 -13.86 11.90 21.34
CA LEU A 720 -14.28 12.21 19.98
C LEU A 720 -13.16 12.94 19.23
N GLU A 721 -13.07 12.73 17.92
CA GLU A 721 -12.03 13.31 17.07
C GLU A 721 -12.64 14.26 16.04
N ILE A 722 -11.92 15.36 15.77
CA ILE A 722 -12.26 16.33 14.74
C ILE A 722 -11.03 16.63 13.87
N LEU A 723 -11.26 16.90 12.58
CA LEU A 723 -10.21 17.19 11.60
C LEU A 723 -10.11 18.68 11.29
N PRO A 724 -8.91 19.18 10.93
CA PRO A 724 -8.71 20.50 10.35
C PRO A 724 -9.67 20.76 9.17
N ARG A 725 -10.01 22.03 8.95
CA ARG A 725 -10.96 22.43 7.90
C ARG A 725 -10.42 22.06 6.52
N ASP A 726 -9.16 22.36 6.25
CA ASP A 726 -8.51 22.05 4.96
C ASP A 726 -8.46 20.53 4.66
N CYS A 727 -8.33 19.68 5.69
CA CYS A 727 -8.43 18.23 5.59
C CYS A 727 -9.83 17.73 5.20
N LEU A 728 -10.88 18.51 5.48
CA LEU A 728 -12.27 18.17 5.15
C LEU A 728 -12.75 18.81 3.85
N ALA A 729 -11.97 19.70 3.22
CA ALA A 729 -12.36 20.46 2.03
C ALA A 729 -12.86 19.58 0.86
N PHE A 730 -12.36 18.35 0.73
CA PHE A 730 -12.82 17.39 -0.28
C PHE A 730 -14.33 17.07 -0.19
N LEU A 731 -14.96 17.24 0.98
CA LEU A 731 -16.40 17.04 1.14
C LEU A 731 -17.21 18.11 0.40
N LEU A 732 -16.66 19.33 0.26
CA LEU A 732 -17.22 20.38 -0.60
C LEU A 732 -17.00 20.06 -2.07
N GLU A 733 -15.79 19.63 -2.42
CA GLU A 733 -15.41 19.31 -3.80
C GLU A 733 -16.19 18.10 -4.36
N SER A 734 -16.51 17.13 -3.50
CA SER A 734 -17.33 15.96 -3.83
C SER A 734 -18.84 16.20 -3.72
N GLY A 735 -19.28 17.37 -3.24
CA GLY A 735 -20.69 17.71 -3.06
C GLY A 735 -21.39 16.98 -1.91
N GLN A 736 -20.64 16.33 -1.01
CA GLN A 736 -21.21 15.72 0.21
C GLN A 736 -21.65 16.78 1.23
N VAL A 737 -21.03 17.96 1.19
CA VAL A 737 -21.52 19.18 1.83
C VAL A 737 -21.62 20.31 0.80
N ASN A 738 -22.52 21.27 1.04
CA ASN A 738 -22.86 22.30 0.06
C ASN A 738 -22.29 23.68 0.36
N SER A 739 -21.69 23.89 1.53
CA SER A 739 -21.11 25.18 1.91
C SER A 739 -20.01 25.04 2.96
N GLU A 740 -19.09 25.99 2.95
CA GLU A 740 -18.02 26.10 3.96
C GLU A 740 -18.60 26.08 5.38
N GLU A 741 -19.70 26.79 5.61
CA GLU A 741 -20.34 26.82 6.93
C GLU A 741 -20.90 25.44 7.32
N GLN A 742 -21.45 24.68 6.38
CA GLN A 742 -21.88 23.30 6.64
C GLN A 742 -20.66 22.43 7.02
N LEU A 743 -19.53 22.59 6.35
CA LEU A 743 -18.28 21.89 6.67
C LEU A 743 -17.83 22.18 8.11
N LEU A 744 -17.74 23.46 8.47
CA LEU A 744 -17.36 23.89 9.82
C LEU A 744 -18.36 23.43 10.89
N SER A 745 -19.65 23.37 10.53
CA SER A 745 -20.71 22.91 11.44
C SER A 745 -20.54 21.45 11.87
N LEU A 746 -19.92 20.59 11.05
CA LEU A 746 -19.67 19.19 11.41
C LEU A 746 -18.80 19.10 12.67
N ASN A 747 -17.69 19.84 12.69
CA ASN A 747 -16.80 19.91 13.86
C ASN A 747 -17.48 20.58 15.06
N ARG A 748 -18.26 21.66 14.84
CA ARG A 748 -19.03 22.30 15.93
C ARG A 748 -20.02 21.34 16.58
N ARG A 749 -20.75 20.55 15.78
CA ARG A 749 -21.70 19.55 16.29
C ARG A 749 -21.00 18.44 17.09
N ILE A 750 -19.84 17.96 16.64
CA ILE A 750 -19.05 16.99 17.42
C ILE A 750 -18.58 17.62 18.74
N TYR A 751 -18.12 18.86 18.71
CA TYR A 751 -17.72 19.59 19.91
C TYR A 751 -18.88 19.75 20.92
N GLU A 752 -20.05 20.20 20.46
CA GLU A 752 -21.26 20.34 21.27
C GLU A 752 -21.72 19.00 21.84
N LEU A 753 -21.63 17.92 21.05
CA LEU A 753 -21.95 16.56 21.47
C LEU A 753 -21.00 16.07 22.58
N GLY A 754 -19.70 16.33 22.42
CA GLY A 754 -18.70 16.03 23.45
C GLY A 754 -18.99 16.79 24.75
N LYS A 755 -19.32 18.08 24.67
CA LYS A 755 -19.73 18.87 25.84
C LYS A 755 -20.97 18.31 26.52
N LYS A 756 -22.00 17.96 25.76
CA LYS A 756 -23.25 17.41 26.28
C LYS A 756 -23.03 16.07 27.00
N LEU A 757 -22.16 15.22 26.48
CA LEU A 757 -21.87 13.89 27.02
C LEU A 757 -20.74 13.87 28.06
N GLY A 758 -20.04 14.99 28.29
CA GLY A 758 -18.87 15.06 29.15
C GLY A 758 -17.66 14.30 28.59
N LYS A 759 -17.51 14.26 27.25
CA LYS A 759 -16.44 13.55 26.55
C LYS A 759 -15.42 14.52 25.96
N PRO A 760 -14.11 14.26 26.12
CA PRO A 760 -13.08 15.07 25.47
C PRO A 760 -13.24 15.02 23.96
N VAL A 761 -13.14 16.17 23.32
CA VAL A 761 -13.07 16.30 21.85
C VAL A 761 -11.66 16.74 21.50
N CYS A 762 -11.00 15.98 20.63
CA CYS A 762 -9.59 16.14 20.30
C CYS A 762 -9.42 16.47 18.81
N ALA A 763 -8.74 17.58 18.54
CA ALA A 763 -8.27 17.89 17.19
C ALA A 763 -7.05 17.04 16.85
N VAL A 764 -7.13 16.29 15.75
CA VAL A 764 -6.07 15.38 15.30
C VAL A 764 -5.64 15.73 13.88
N SER A 765 -4.38 15.44 13.52
CA SER A 765 -3.90 15.75 12.16
C SER A 765 -4.26 14.67 11.14
N ASP A 766 -4.54 13.44 11.62
CA ASP A 766 -4.60 12.24 10.78
C ASP A 766 -3.33 12.15 9.91
N ALA A 767 -2.16 12.31 10.54
CA ALA A 767 -0.93 12.62 9.82
C ALA A 767 -0.42 11.41 9.02
N HIS A 768 -0.28 11.54 7.71
CA HIS A 768 0.29 10.54 6.81
C HIS A 768 1.69 10.94 6.29
N PHE A 769 2.09 12.18 6.50
CA PHE A 769 3.41 12.70 6.17
C PHE A 769 3.85 13.78 7.18
N LEU A 770 5.14 14.08 7.26
CA LEU A 770 5.65 15.06 8.25
C LEU A 770 5.47 16.48 7.76
N ASP A 771 5.65 16.73 6.46
CA ASP A 771 5.70 18.07 5.90
C ASP A 771 4.73 18.23 4.72
N PRO A 772 4.07 19.39 4.55
CA PRO A 772 3.06 19.62 3.51
C PRO A 772 3.50 19.21 2.09
N HIS A 773 4.74 19.52 1.71
CA HIS A 773 5.28 19.21 0.37
C HIS A 773 5.34 17.70 0.07
N GLN A 774 5.32 16.83 1.09
CA GLN A 774 5.40 15.38 0.92
C GLN A 774 4.08 14.77 0.40
N GLN A 775 3.00 15.56 0.34
CA GLN A 775 1.72 15.15 -0.21
C GLN A 775 1.85 14.57 -1.63
N VAL A 776 2.76 15.09 -2.45
CA VAL A 776 3.02 14.61 -3.81
C VAL A 776 3.45 13.13 -3.83
N PHE A 777 4.27 12.71 -2.87
CA PHE A 777 4.76 11.34 -2.80
C PHE A 777 3.65 10.37 -2.40
N ARG A 778 2.77 10.78 -1.48
CA ARG A 778 1.58 9.98 -1.13
C ARG A 778 0.65 9.84 -2.32
N ARG A 779 0.45 10.91 -3.09
CA ARG A 779 -0.33 10.85 -4.34
C ARG A 779 0.25 9.84 -5.33
N ILE A 780 1.57 9.82 -5.49
CA ILE A 780 2.27 8.84 -6.34
C ILE A 780 2.04 7.41 -5.82
N LEU A 781 2.19 7.18 -4.51
CA LEU A 781 1.95 5.86 -3.90
C LEU A 781 0.52 5.36 -4.15
N LYS A 782 -0.49 6.19 -3.88
CA LYS A 782 -1.90 5.84 -4.07
C LYS A 782 -2.23 5.61 -5.54
N HIS A 783 -1.66 6.42 -6.45
CA HIS A 783 -1.80 6.21 -7.88
C HIS A 783 -1.23 4.85 -8.31
N GLY A 784 -0.11 4.42 -7.73
CA GLY A 784 0.55 3.13 -8.00
C GLY A 784 -0.34 1.90 -7.73
N ILE A 785 -1.26 1.99 -6.76
CA ILE A 785 -2.23 0.91 -6.46
C ILE A 785 -3.56 1.06 -7.22
N GLY A 786 -3.64 2.01 -8.15
CA GLY A 786 -4.85 2.30 -8.92
C GLY A 786 -5.90 3.11 -8.14
N PHE A 787 -5.56 3.62 -6.95
CA PHE A 787 -6.39 4.57 -6.23
C PHE A 787 -6.23 5.95 -6.86
N ARG A 788 -7.29 6.44 -7.51
CA ARG A 788 -7.34 7.81 -8.02
C ARG A 788 -7.94 8.69 -6.94
N ASP A 789 -7.07 9.26 -6.12
CA ASP A 789 -7.47 10.35 -5.26
C ASP A 789 -7.67 11.58 -6.17
N GLU A 790 -8.92 11.95 -6.41
CA GLU A 790 -9.24 13.15 -7.18
C GLU A 790 -9.07 14.42 -6.34
N TYR A 791 -8.96 14.27 -5.03
CA TYR A 791 -8.96 15.37 -4.07
C TYR A 791 -7.67 15.42 -3.26
N ASP A 792 -7.16 16.63 -3.08
CA ASP A 792 -5.95 16.88 -2.33
C ASP A 792 -6.24 17.02 -0.84
N ARG A 793 -5.60 16.16 -0.02
CA ARG A 793 -5.80 16.12 1.43
C ARG A 793 -4.49 16.37 2.17
N PRO A 794 -4.34 17.52 2.85
CA PRO A 794 -3.11 17.91 3.52
C PRO A 794 -2.97 17.21 4.89
N PHE A 795 -2.85 15.89 4.88
CA PHE A 795 -2.59 15.05 6.07
C PHE A 795 -1.11 15.10 6.50
N TYR A 796 -0.57 16.30 6.70
CA TYR A 796 0.73 16.47 7.34
C TYR A 796 0.58 16.60 8.86
N LEU A 797 1.61 16.23 9.60
CA LEU A 797 1.65 16.41 11.06
C LEU A 797 1.67 17.89 11.42
N ARG A 798 0.56 18.52 11.83
CA ARG A 798 0.55 19.98 12.11
C ARG A 798 1.44 20.35 13.29
N THR A 799 1.74 21.62 13.50
CA THR A 799 2.28 22.19 14.76
C THR A 799 1.15 22.66 15.68
N THR A 800 1.43 23.05 16.93
CA THR A 800 0.39 23.56 17.84
C THR A 800 -0.25 24.82 17.27
N GLN A 801 0.56 25.76 16.76
CA GLN A 801 0.05 27.00 16.18
C GLN A 801 -0.80 26.75 14.92
N GLU A 802 -0.30 25.94 13.98
CA GLU A 802 -1.05 25.59 12.75
C GLU A 802 -2.42 24.96 13.08
N MET A 803 -2.45 24.10 14.11
CA MET A 803 -3.69 23.46 14.53
C MET A 803 -4.65 24.46 15.19
N LEU A 804 -4.15 25.38 16.03
CA LEU A 804 -4.99 26.45 16.61
C LEU A 804 -5.59 27.36 15.53
N ASP A 805 -4.80 27.70 14.51
CA ASP A 805 -5.24 28.54 13.39
C ASP A 805 -6.36 27.85 12.59
N GLU A 806 -6.23 26.56 12.30
CA GLU A 806 -7.26 25.77 11.60
C GLU A 806 -8.58 25.66 12.40
N PHE A 807 -8.53 25.68 13.73
CA PHE A 807 -9.72 25.60 14.59
C PHE A 807 -10.20 26.95 15.16
N ALA A 808 -9.62 28.07 14.73
CA ALA A 808 -9.95 29.40 15.24
C ALA A 808 -11.45 29.77 15.12
N TYR A 809 -12.17 29.18 14.16
CA TYR A 809 -13.61 29.40 13.95
C TYR A 809 -14.51 28.85 15.07
N LEU A 810 -13.98 28.04 16.00
CA LEU A 810 -14.66 27.59 17.22
C LEU A 810 -14.63 28.65 18.33
N GLY A 811 -13.77 29.67 18.21
CA GLY A 811 -13.43 30.61 19.26
C GLY A 811 -12.23 30.15 20.10
N GLU A 812 -11.48 31.10 20.64
CA GLU A 812 -10.16 30.90 21.28
C GLU A 812 -10.17 29.80 22.37
N GLN A 813 -11.17 29.83 23.26
CA GLN A 813 -11.27 28.86 24.36
C GLN A 813 -11.54 27.45 23.85
N ALA A 814 -12.51 27.29 22.95
CA ALA A 814 -12.88 25.98 22.40
C ALA A 814 -11.74 25.41 21.53
N ALA A 815 -11.08 26.25 20.73
CA ALA A 815 -9.91 25.86 19.94
C ALA A 815 -8.77 25.38 20.84
N TYR A 816 -8.44 26.13 21.90
CA TYR A 816 -7.40 25.72 22.85
C TYR A 816 -7.76 24.40 23.56
N GLU A 817 -9.03 24.24 23.95
CA GLU A 817 -9.52 23.03 24.59
C GLU A 817 -9.34 21.80 23.70
N VAL A 818 -9.81 21.84 22.44
CA VAL A 818 -9.75 20.68 21.54
C VAL A 818 -8.35 20.42 20.99
N VAL A 819 -7.52 21.45 20.82
CA VAL A 819 -6.16 21.33 20.27
C VAL A 819 -5.15 20.98 21.35
N VAL A 820 -5.25 21.54 22.55
CA VAL A 820 -4.21 21.42 23.58
C VAL A 820 -4.70 20.65 24.79
N GLU A 821 -5.76 21.10 25.46
CA GLU A 821 -6.14 20.55 26.77
C GLU A 821 -6.61 19.10 26.69
N ASN A 822 -7.57 18.82 25.80
CA ASN A 822 -8.16 17.49 25.66
C ASN A 822 -7.16 16.43 25.17
N PRO A 823 -6.34 16.67 24.12
CA PRO A 823 -5.33 15.71 23.70
C PRO A 823 -4.29 15.40 24.79
N ASN A 824 -3.88 16.42 25.55
CA ASN A 824 -2.99 16.20 26.70
C ASN A 824 -3.69 15.44 27.84
N ALA A 825 -4.98 15.67 28.07
CA ALA A 825 -5.76 14.93 29.06
C ALA A 825 -5.92 13.44 28.69
N ILE A 826 -6.07 13.12 27.41
CA ILE A 826 -6.04 11.72 26.92
C ILE A 826 -4.65 11.12 27.12
N ALA A 827 -3.59 11.82 26.71
CA ALA A 827 -2.21 11.36 26.89
C ALA A 827 -1.84 11.11 28.36
N ALA A 828 -2.34 11.92 29.28
CA ALA A 828 -2.11 11.78 30.71
C ALA A 828 -2.73 10.51 31.32
N GLN A 829 -3.72 9.90 30.67
CA GLN A 829 -4.33 8.64 31.10
C GLN A 829 -3.51 7.41 30.73
N ILE A 830 -2.50 7.55 29.86
CA ILE A 830 -1.76 6.45 29.26
C ILE A 830 -0.49 6.15 30.05
N GLU A 831 -0.33 4.88 30.43
CA GLU A 831 0.83 4.39 31.14
C GLU A 831 2.04 4.19 30.21
N LYS A 832 3.24 4.13 30.78
CA LYS A 832 4.43 3.70 30.04
C LYS A 832 4.39 2.19 29.86
N VAL A 833 4.04 1.74 28.66
CA VAL A 833 3.92 0.31 28.31
C VAL A 833 5.17 -0.23 27.62
N LYS A 834 5.42 -1.53 27.77
CA LYS A 834 6.48 -2.25 27.05
C LYS A 834 5.90 -2.93 25.81
N VAL A 835 6.48 -2.62 24.66
CA VAL A 835 6.14 -3.23 23.36
C VAL A 835 6.75 -4.62 23.24
N VAL A 836 8.04 -4.73 23.53
CA VAL A 836 8.82 -5.98 23.42
C VAL A 836 9.36 -6.34 24.82
N PRO A 837 9.29 -7.61 25.24
CA PRO A 837 9.93 -8.06 26.48
C PRO A 837 11.45 -7.87 26.46
N ASP A 838 12.04 -7.48 27.60
CA ASP A 838 13.50 -7.27 27.72
C ASP A 838 14.30 -8.57 27.84
N LYS A 839 13.64 -9.68 28.20
CA LYS A 839 14.27 -10.94 28.57
C LYS A 839 13.94 -12.03 27.56
N LEU A 840 14.92 -12.92 27.34
CA LEU A 840 14.69 -14.18 26.67
C LEU A 840 13.80 -15.07 27.55
N HIS A 841 12.80 -15.69 26.93
CA HIS A 841 11.93 -16.70 27.56
C HIS A 841 12.27 -18.08 26.96
N PRO A 842 13.23 -18.83 27.52
CA PRO A 842 13.62 -20.12 26.97
C PRO A 842 12.49 -21.16 27.10
N PRO A 843 12.32 -22.04 26.11
CA PRO A 843 11.34 -23.11 26.17
C PRO A 843 11.73 -24.17 27.21
N VAL A 844 10.76 -24.96 27.65
CA VAL A 844 10.96 -26.09 28.57
C VAL A 844 10.50 -27.37 27.88
N LEU A 845 11.41 -28.34 27.76
CA LEU A 845 11.11 -29.69 27.28
C LEU A 845 11.76 -30.68 28.24
N GLU A 846 10.96 -31.52 28.86
CA GLU A 846 11.41 -32.53 29.82
C GLU A 846 12.43 -33.50 29.17
N GLY A 847 13.48 -33.85 29.90
CA GLY A 847 14.56 -34.74 29.41
C GLY A 847 15.58 -34.08 28.46
N SER A 848 15.32 -32.87 27.97
CA SER A 848 16.20 -32.21 26.99
C SER A 848 17.61 -31.92 27.53
N VAL A 849 17.77 -31.65 28.82
CA VAL A 849 19.06 -31.38 29.47
C VAL A 849 19.88 -32.67 29.59
N GLU A 850 19.23 -33.73 30.05
CA GLU A 850 19.79 -35.07 30.20
C GLU A 850 20.24 -35.61 28.84
N GLU A 851 19.38 -35.53 27.83
CA GLU A 851 19.67 -35.98 26.47
C GLU A 851 20.78 -35.17 25.80
N THR A 852 20.78 -33.84 25.97
CA THR A 852 21.87 -32.99 25.48
C THR A 852 23.23 -33.42 26.04
N ARG A 853 23.30 -33.71 27.35
CA ARG A 853 24.52 -34.25 27.98
C ARG A 853 24.86 -35.64 27.47
N ARG A 854 23.89 -36.55 27.47
CA ARG A 854 24.09 -37.96 27.08
C ARG A 854 24.63 -38.08 25.66
N LEU A 855 23.95 -37.48 24.68
CA LEU A 855 24.33 -37.54 23.26
C LEU A 855 25.71 -36.94 23.01
N SER A 856 26.01 -35.79 23.61
CA SER A 856 27.30 -35.12 23.46
C SER A 856 28.45 -35.99 23.99
N TRP A 857 28.28 -36.55 25.19
CA TRP A 857 29.30 -37.41 25.80
C TRP A 857 29.47 -38.72 25.03
N GLU A 858 28.39 -39.33 24.54
CA GLU A 858 28.44 -40.56 23.74
C GLU A 858 29.25 -40.38 22.46
N LYS A 859 29.01 -39.30 21.69
CA LYS A 859 29.78 -39.05 20.47
C LYS A 859 31.25 -38.73 20.77
N VAL A 860 31.53 -37.93 21.79
CA VAL A 860 32.92 -37.58 22.14
C VAL A 860 33.71 -38.81 22.58
N LYS A 861 33.13 -39.69 23.42
CA LYS A 861 33.75 -40.97 23.79
C LYS A 861 34.00 -41.87 22.59
N ARG A 862 33.03 -41.94 21.66
CA ARG A 862 33.16 -42.72 20.42
C ARG A 862 34.32 -42.24 19.53
N VAL A 863 34.51 -40.93 19.43
CA VAL A 863 35.54 -40.33 18.54
C VAL A 863 36.92 -40.28 19.20
N TYR A 864 37.02 -39.88 20.47
CA TYR A 864 38.30 -39.60 21.14
C TYR A 864 38.73 -40.67 22.16
N GLY A 865 37.91 -41.69 22.41
CA GLY A 865 38.20 -42.79 23.35
C GLY A 865 37.56 -42.61 24.73
N ASP A 866 37.57 -43.67 25.52
CA ASP A 866 37.14 -43.69 26.93
C ASP A 866 38.27 -44.31 27.79
N PRO A 867 38.97 -43.51 28.63
CA PRO A 867 38.65 -42.14 29.03
C PRO A 867 38.93 -41.08 27.94
N VAL A 868 38.09 -40.05 27.91
CA VAL A 868 38.25 -38.89 27.01
C VAL A 868 39.45 -38.05 27.45
N PRO A 869 40.32 -37.58 26.53
CA PRO A 869 41.42 -36.68 26.87
C PRO A 869 40.97 -35.43 27.61
N GLU A 870 41.70 -35.06 28.67
CA GLU A 870 41.31 -34.00 29.62
C GLU A 870 40.98 -32.66 28.94
N LYS A 871 41.79 -32.23 27.96
CA LYS A 871 41.58 -30.99 27.20
C LYS A 871 40.22 -30.95 26.48
N ILE A 872 39.75 -32.11 26.01
CA ILE A 872 38.47 -32.25 25.30
C ILE A 872 37.31 -32.33 26.31
N ALA A 873 37.48 -33.12 27.37
CA ALA A 873 36.49 -33.24 28.45
C ALA A 873 36.19 -31.88 29.10
N GLN A 874 37.23 -31.09 29.41
CA GLN A 874 37.08 -29.74 29.96
C GLN A 874 36.36 -28.79 28.99
N ARG A 875 36.67 -28.86 27.68
CA ARG A 875 35.98 -28.05 26.67
C ARG A 875 34.51 -28.41 26.60
N LEU A 876 34.18 -29.70 26.58
CA LEU A 876 32.82 -30.20 26.50
C LEU A 876 31.98 -29.79 27.72
N GLU A 877 32.48 -30.03 28.94
CA GLU A 877 31.75 -29.64 30.16
C GLU A 877 31.58 -28.13 30.30
N LYS A 878 32.60 -27.34 29.94
CA LYS A 878 32.50 -25.88 29.95
C LYS A 878 31.36 -25.40 29.04
N GLU A 879 31.26 -25.94 27.83
CA GLU A 879 30.18 -25.58 26.89
C GLU A 879 28.82 -26.10 27.34
N LEU A 880 28.71 -27.37 27.79
CA LEU A 880 27.46 -27.95 28.28
C LEU A 880 26.89 -27.13 29.44
N ASN A 881 27.73 -26.75 30.41
CA ASN A 881 27.32 -25.93 31.55
C ASN A 881 26.82 -24.55 31.10
N ALA A 882 27.46 -23.93 30.10
CA ALA A 882 27.00 -22.65 29.54
C ALA A 882 25.68 -22.79 28.77
N ILE A 883 25.53 -23.82 27.94
CA ILE A 883 24.31 -24.07 27.14
C ILE A 883 23.12 -24.34 28.06
N ILE A 884 23.29 -25.23 29.04
CA ILE A 884 22.24 -25.60 30.00
C ILE A 884 21.93 -24.43 30.93
N GLY A 885 22.96 -23.78 31.48
CA GLY A 885 22.80 -22.66 32.41
C GLY A 885 22.09 -21.45 31.80
N ASN A 886 22.21 -21.24 30.49
CA ASN A 886 21.51 -20.18 29.76
C ASN A 886 20.19 -20.65 29.10
N GLY A 887 19.75 -21.89 29.32
CA GLY A 887 18.45 -22.39 28.83
C GLY A 887 18.40 -22.80 27.35
N PHE A 888 19.54 -23.04 26.70
CA PHE A 888 19.61 -23.40 25.28
C PHE A 888 19.57 -24.91 25.01
N ALA A 889 19.53 -25.75 26.04
CA ALA A 889 19.53 -27.22 25.88
C ALA A 889 18.37 -27.72 25.00
N VAL A 890 17.18 -27.14 25.17
CA VAL A 890 16.00 -27.48 24.34
C VAL A 890 16.27 -27.18 22.86
N SER A 891 16.84 -26.00 22.55
CA SER A 891 17.15 -25.63 21.17
C SER A 891 18.17 -26.58 20.54
N TYR A 892 19.23 -26.94 21.27
CA TYR A 892 20.23 -27.91 20.80
C TYR A 892 19.62 -29.29 20.56
N TYR A 893 18.81 -29.76 21.50
CA TYR A 893 18.15 -31.06 21.36
C TYR A 893 17.18 -31.10 20.18
N ILE A 894 16.34 -30.08 20.01
CA ILE A 894 15.44 -29.97 18.84
C ILE A 894 16.24 -29.90 17.54
N SER A 895 17.32 -29.12 17.49
CA SER A 895 18.18 -29.05 16.30
C SER A 895 18.80 -30.40 15.96
N HIS A 896 19.26 -31.17 16.95
CA HIS A 896 19.73 -32.54 16.74
C HIS A 896 18.62 -33.43 16.14
N LEU A 897 17.41 -33.39 16.70
CA LEU A 897 16.29 -34.19 16.20
C LEU A 897 15.90 -33.83 14.77
N LEU A 898 15.93 -32.53 14.42
CA LEU A 898 15.67 -32.07 13.05
C LEU A 898 16.71 -32.59 12.06
N VAL A 899 18.00 -32.48 12.41
CA VAL A 899 19.09 -32.99 11.55
C VAL A 899 18.99 -34.51 11.41
N LYS A 900 18.82 -35.22 12.53
CA LYS A 900 18.65 -36.68 12.54
C LYS A 900 17.50 -37.12 11.64
N LYS A 901 16.31 -36.51 11.79
CA LYS A 901 15.13 -36.85 10.98
C LYS A 901 15.37 -36.58 9.50
N SER A 902 16.01 -35.45 9.15
CA SER A 902 16.36 -35.13 7.76
C SER A 902 17.28 -36.20 7.16
N MET A 903 18.32 -36.61 7.89
CA MET A 903 19.27 -37.65 7.45
C MET A 903 18.57 -39.02 7.28
N GLU A 904 17.67 -39.39 8.20
CA GLU A 904 16.86 -40.61 8.10
C GLU A 904 15.96 -40.61 6.85
N LEU A 905 15.49 -39.44 6.43
CA LEU A 905 14.71 -39.24 5.21
C LEU A 905 15.56 -39.12 3.94
N GLY A 906 16.88 -39.23 4.03
CA GLY A 906 17.80 -39.14 2.89
C GLY A 906 18.19 -37.71 2.48
N TYR A 907 17.83 -36.68 3.27
CA TYR A 907 18.17 -35.28 3.00
C TYR A 907 19.34 -34.83 3.88
N LEU A 908 20.50 -34.62 3.26
CA LEU A 908 21.68 -34.08 3.93
C LEU A 908 21.45 -32.64 4.39
N VAL A 909 22.04 -32.26 5.53
CA VAL A 909 21.91 -30.91 6.11
C VAL A 909 23.26 -30.22 6.16
N GLY A 910 23.38 -29.09 5.44
CA GLY A 910 24.59 -28.27 5.46
C GLY A 910 24.73 -27.44 6.75
N SER A 911 25.93 -27.40 7.31
CA SER A 911 26.25 -26.58 8.50
C SER A 911 26.29 -25.07 8.16
N ARG A 912 25.76 -24.21 9.05
CA ARG A 912 25.79 -22.75 8.85
C ARG A 912 25.78 -21.95 10.16
N GLY A 913 26.39 -20.76 10.13
CA GLY A 913 26.30 -19.77 11.20
C GLY A 913 27.23 -20.04 12.38
N SER A 914 27.05 -19.28 13.46
CA SER A 914 27.95 -19.32 14.62
C SER A 914 27.89 -20.63 15.41
N VAL A 915 26.89 -21.49 15.18
CA VAL A 915 26.78 -22.80 15.86
C VAL A 915 27.99 -23.70 15.57
N GLY A 916 28.67 -23.52 14.44
CA GLY A 916 29.93 -24.21 14.11
C GLY A 916 31.10 -23.90 15.05
N SER A 917 30.97 -22.88 15.90
CA SER A 917 31.95 -22.58 16.97
C SER A 917 31.73 -23.39 18.26
N SER A 918 30.60 -24.09 18.38
CA SER A 918 30.31 -24.94 19.53
C SER A 918 30.77 -26.37 19.30
N PHE A 919 31.64 -26.85 20.19
CA PHE A 919 32.03 -28.26 20.21
C PHE A 919 30.87 -29.19 20.61
N VAL A 920 29.96 -28.71 21.48
CA VAL A 920 28.74 -29.46 21.82
C VAL A 920 27.84 -29.64 20.60
N ALA A 921 27.69 -28.63 19.74
CA ALA A 921 26.90 -28.76 18.52
C ALA A 921 27.44 -29.86 17.59
N TRP A 922 28.76 -29.94 17.43
CA TRP A 922 29.39 -31.02 16.68
C TRP A 922 29.19 -32.39 17.36
N ALA A 923 29.30 -32.44 18.68
CA ALA A 923 29.08 -33.64 19.48
C ALA A 923 27.61 -34.13 19.42
N MET A 924 26.68 -33.24 19.12
CA MET A 924 25.26 -33.56 18.91
C MET A 924 24.88 -33.72 17.43
N ASP A 925 25.83 -33.84 16.50
CA ASP A 925 25.53 -33.97 15.07
C ASP A 925 24.69 -32.81 14.49
N ILE A 926 24.71 -31.63 15.14
CA ILE A 926 24.01 -30.42 14.64
C ILE A 926 24.87 -29.74 13.56
N THR A 927 26.19 -29.89 13.65
CA THR A 927 27.15 -29.35 12.69
C THR A 927 28.29 -30.32 12.44
N GLU A 928 28.85 -30.26 11.24
CA GLU A 928 30.04 -31.00 10.84
C GLU A 928 31.34 -30.29 11.24
N VAL A 929 31.27 -29.00 11.62
CA VAL A 929 32.43 -28.20 11.99
C VAL A 929 32.88 -28.56 13.41
N ASN A 930 34.08 -29.12 13.53
CA ASN A 930 34.71 -29.38 14.82
C ASN A 930 35.51 -28.16 15.28
N ALA A 931 35.08 -27.51 16.37
CA ALA A 931 35.65 -26.26 16.88
C ALA A 931 36.92 -26.40 17.75
N LEU A 932 37.56 -27.57 17.75
CA LEU A 932 38.83 -27.79 18.44
C LEU A 932 40.03 -27.28 17.61
N PRO A 933 41.18 -26.97 18.25
CA PRO A 933 42.42 -26.67 17.54
C PRO A 933 42.81 -27.78 16.55
N PRO A 934 43.60 -27.49 15.50
CA PRO A 934 44.07 -28.51 14.56
C PRO A 934 44.68 -29.72 15.26
N HIS A 935 44.26 -30.93 14.89
CA HIS A 935 44.73 -32.17 15.49
C HIS A 935 44.54 -33.37 14.55
N TYR A 936 45.38 -34.39 14.69
CA TYR A 936 45.11 -35.71 14.14
C TYR A 936 44.42 -36.58 15.18
N ILE A 937 43.44 -37.37 14.75
CA ILE A 937 42.82 -38.42 15.56
C ILE A 937 42.77 -39.72 14.75
N CYS A 938 43.36 -40.79 15.30
CA CYS A 938 43.29 -42.10 14.66
C CYS A 938 41.90 -42.72 14.86
N PRO A 939 41.19 -43.12 13.78
CA PRO A 939 39.86 -43.71 13.90
C PRO A 939 39.88 -45.08 14.60
N GLN A 940 41.01 -45.82 14.56
CA GLN A 940 41.16 -47.14 15.15
C GLN A 940 41.62 -47.11 16.61
N CYS A 941 42.86 -46.69 16.87
CA CYS A 941 43.45 -46.74 18.21
C CYS A 941 43.25 -45.47 19.05
N LYS A 942 42.54 -44.47 18.51
CA LYS A 942 42.21 -43.19 19.17
C LYS A 942 43.43 -42.35 19.60
N TYR A 943 44.60 -42.62 19.03
CA TYR A 943 45.78 -41.76 19.20
C TYR A 943 45.49 -40.33 18.73
N LEU A 944 45.81 -39.35 19.57
CA LEU A 944 45.54 -37.93 19.36
C LEU A 944 46.85 -37.14 19.36
N GLU A 945 47.04 -36.28 18.36
CA GLU A 945 48.20 -35.40 18.23
C GLU A 945 47.74 -33.96 17.95
N TRP A 946 48.14 -33.01 18.80
CA TRP A 946 47.74 -31.61 18.71
C TRP A 946 48.72 -30.76 17.89
N HIS A 947 48.18 -29.83 17.12
CA HIS A 947 48.89 -28.77 16.41
C HIS A 947 48.30 -27.40 16.80
N ASP A 948 48.46 -27.04 18.06
CA ASP A 948 47.88 -25.85 18.68
C ASP A 948 48.88 -24.71 18.90
N ASP A 949 50.00 -24.71 18.18
CA ASP A 949 51.06 -23.68 18.23
C ASP A 949 50.74 -22.41 17.43
N GLY A 950 49.55 -22.35 16.83
CA GLY A 950 49.05 -21.21 16.05
C GLY A 950 49.67 -21.09 14.65
N LYS A 951 50.53 -22.02 14.22
CA LYS A 951 51.13 -21.99 12.87
C LYS A 951 50.23 -22.57 11.80
N THR A 952 49.32 -23.46 12.18
CA THR A 952 48.34 -24.08 11.29
C THR A 952 46.95 -23.53 11.60
N GLY A 953 46.23 -23.05 10.57
CA GLY A 953 44.89 -22.47 10.72
C GLY A 953 43.81 -23.54 10.91
N SER A 954 43.79 -24.58 10.08
CA SER A 954 42.80 -25.66 10.11
C SER A 954 43.45 -27.05 10.18
N GLY A 955 42.75 -27.99 10.81
CA GLY A 955 43.13 -29.41 10.77
C GLY A 955 43.15 -29.98 9.34
N PHE A 956 42.41 -29.39 8.41
CA PHE A 956 42.42 -29.79 6.99
C PHE A 956 43.66 -29.33 6.22
N ASP A 957 44.43 -28.38 6.77
CA ASP A 957 45.70 -27.92 6.18
C ASP A 957 46.88 -28.82 6.59
N LEU A 958 46.66 -29.74 7.55
CA LEU A 958 47.66 -30.69 7.99
C LEU A 958 47.91 -31.74 6.89
N PRO A 959 49.17 -32.13 6.63
CA PRO A 959 49.48 -33.15 5.62
C PRO A 959 48.88 -34.50 6.00
N ARG A 960 48.64 -35.39 5.02
CA ARG A 960 48.21 -36.76 5.37
C ARG A 960 49.31 -37.47 6.18
N LYS A 961 48.92 -38.17 7.25
CA LYS A 961 49.84 -38.84 8.18
C LYS A 961 49.23 -40.15 8.69
N ASP A 962 50.03 -41.23 8.67
CA ASP A 962 49.65 -42.52 9.25
C ASP A 962 49.74 -42.49 10.79
N CYS A 963 48.94 -43.31 11.47
CA CYS A 963 48.99 -43.32 12.93
C CYS A 963 50.32 -43.96 13.41
N PRO A 964 51.08 -43.29 14.29
CA PRO A 964 52.34 -43.83 14.80
C PRO A 964 52.16 -45.04 15.73
N ARG A 965 50.93 -45.43 16.06
CA ARG A 965 50.63 -46.56 16.96
C ARG A 965 50.09 -47.80 16.24
N CYS A 966 49.24 -47.65 15.24
CA CYS A 966 48.59 -48.79 14.58
C CYS A 966 48.85 -48.86 13.06
N GLY A 967 49.65 -47.95 12.51
CA GLY A 967 49.68 -47.70 11.07
C GLY A 967 48.41 -47.00 10.60
#